data_AF-A0A970NJN3-F1
#
_entry.id   AF-A0A970NJN3-F1
#
_cell.length_a   1.000
_cell.length_b   1.000
_cell.length_c   1.000
_cell.angle_alpha   90.00
_cell.angle_beta   90.00
_cell.angle_gamma   90.00
#
_symmetry.space_group_name_H-M   'P 1'
#
loop_
_entity.id
_entity.type
_entity.pdbx_description
1 polymer ?
#
loop_
_entity_poly.entity_id
_entity_poly.type
_entity_poly.pdbx_seq_one_letter_code
_entity_poly.pdbx_strand_id
1 'polypeptide(L)'
;MIIALLLSTTLFGPADRPITLGDDGVLRWEDSGNEVALFGVNIYPAFYAEYQELKARDLDIRAEIESDLDQLARLGFDLIRVHCFDREFSTADGALVENERLALMDHLIAEAKARGIYTMLTPIAWWPTPGDEGGFSGHIPMADMIADPSTWPIQQRFLAEFVQHVSPETGLAYKDDPAIVAFETINEPIPPHGTPDEVMIGHINAHVAAIRGTGCTKPIFYNGWGGRLAAVAASEADGCTFGWYPTGLQSGGSLLGDCLSSVDRLDYAHDPVLEGLAKAVYEFDAADVASGVLYPAMARSFRAAGIQLAAQFQYDMTATAHHNAHWPTHFLNLFYAPQRAMAMMVASQAFHRLPRGGTYAAHPEGDQFGAFRVSHEGNLTEMIAEDAFLYSADTQSAPPNMASLTLIAGVGSSPIVRYEGTGAYFVDRLEAGRWRLEVLPDAVWVDDPFSSRSINDETARVLHRERAMTLRLPDLGADFRATMAGREQAATDGRIVVTPGVWELRAVGLPAGEATAGLRLPPSSDRPATVRVPHPELLPSGRDWAVPTTVAAARDASDVMVGWDGGSVPARETGPYTYEATVPGTALVGETFAYWIEATVGGIRTRFPSGLPVESGAVAPPLSILSLDAAPPVRQGHDGAHATSRLVEDDETGERALELSLDSLENRTWVDVRIPVDLGDNDLSEYRALCLRLKRGQPVTRRIEVALAMGEEVGYGAVVDVPAEWEEVRLPLDRLSPLWRTNVPLDLDRVIALHVGYGTYTLPNSISGPHSVLLADAWLDPQPRREWRVPVLREGAPLVLFDGWSAGLRISGQPGILADGCPGSEAGSLALRLTAPTGFPGNGSASAEIALARRLRFVQEEAATYRTLCLLVRSGEPRSTQVEVVLREHDRAAFGAEVDLTEQWRVVRLPLDELRHFGHWEGPANRGHEGDRLNPGRIASLHLTFGAWLYPDSPESAHAVEIGRVWLER
;
A
#
# COMPACT_ATOMS: atom_id res chain seq x y z
N MET A 1 -37.84 27.46 -5.47
CA MET A 1 -38.02 27.28 -4.01
C MET A 1 -36.74 26.61 -3.53
N ILE A 2 -35.78 27.41 -3.06
CA ILE A 2 -34.40 27.00 -2.78
C ILE A 2 -34.36 26.56 -1.32
N ILE A 3 -34.21 25.26 -1.07
CA ILE A 3 -33.92 24.74 0.26
C ILE A 3 -32.41 24.90 0.46
N ALA A 4 -32.02 25.88 1.27
CA ALA A 4 -30.68 25.98 1.81
C ALA A 4 -30.52 24.88 2.86
N LEU A 5 -29.74 23.84 2.54
CA LEU A 5 -29.34 22.81 3.49
C LEU A 5 -28.35 23.47 4.47
N LEU A 6 -28.81 23.66 5.71
CA LEU A 6 -27.98 24.12 6.82
C LEU A 6 -27.00 23.02 7.21
N LEU A 7 -25.75 23.12 6.76
CA LEU A 7 -24.60 22.45 7.38
C LEU A 7 -24.24 23.19 8.68
N SER A 8 -25.13 23.11 9.68
CA SER A 8 -24.65 22.89 11.04
C SER A 8 -24.17 21.44 11.11
N THR A 9 -23.43 21.04 12.13
CA THR A 9 -23.16 19.64 12.45
C THR A 9 -24.44 18.86 12.78
N THR A 10 -25.40 18.81 11.85
CA THR A 10 -26.45 17.79 11.86
C THR A 10 -25.70 16.49 11.69
N LEU A 11 -25.53 15.76 12.79
CA LEU A 11 -25.67 14.31 12.75
C LEU A 11 -26.68 14.02 11.65
N PHE A 12 -26.24 13.39 10.56
CA PHE A 12 -27.20 12.82 9.63
C PHE A 12 -28.18 12.03 10.50
N GLY A 13 -29.47 12.17 10.23
CA GLY A 13 -30.42 11.25 10.83
C GLY A 13 -29.94 9.82 10.58
N PRO A 14 -30.36 8.85 11.41
CA PRO A 14 -29.96 7.46 11.21
C PRO A 14 -30.21 7.02 9.76
N ALA A 15 -29.41 6.07 9.27
CA ALA A 15 -29.45 5.54 7.90
C ALA A 15 -30.71 4.70 7.68
N ASP A 16 -31.88 5.34 7.76
CA ASP A 16 -33.20 4.72 7.78
C ASP A 16 -34.00 4.95 6.50
N ARG A 17 -33.39 5.59 5.49
CA ARG A 17 -34.08 5.92 4.24
C ARG A 17 -33.94 4.74 3.27
N PRO A 18 -35.05 4.10 2.84
CA PRO A 18 -34.97 3.05 1.84
C PRO A 18 -34.58 3.58 0.47
N ILE A 19 -33.94 2.72 -0.33
CA ILE A 19 -33.63 3.00 -1.73
C ILE A 19 -34.49 2.15 -2.66
N THR A 20 -34.76 2.68 -3.86
CA THR A 20 -35.44 1.99 -4.94
C THR A 20 -34.67 2.17 -6.25
N LEU A 21 -34.78 1.20 -7.16
CA LEU A 21 -34.19 1.26 -8.49
C LEU A 21 -35.25 1.70 -9.51
N GLY A 22 -34.95 2.76 -10.27
CA GLY A 22 -35.79 3.14 -11.40
C GLY A 22 -35.52 2.31 -12.66
N ASP A 23 -36.50 2.25 -13.57
CA ASP A 23 -36.38 1.59 -14.88
C ASP A 23 -35.25 2.15 -15.77
N ASP A 24 -34.72 3.33 -15.41
CA ASP A 24 -33.59 3.99 -16.05
C ASP A 24 -32.22 3.60 -15.46
N GLY A 25 -32.18 2.62 -14.54
CA GLY A 25 -30.95 2.15 -13.89
C GLY A 25 -30.46 3.05 -12.77
N VAL A 26 -31.26 4.02 -12.33
CA VAL A 26 -30.83 5.02 -11.33
C VAL A 26 -31.44 4.72 -9.97
N LEU A 27 -30.57 4.60 -8.96
CA LEU A 27 -30.94 4.46 -7.55
C LEU A 27 -31.53 5.76 -7.01
N ARG A 28 -32.65 5.67 -6.30
CA ARG A 28 -33.37 6.81 -5.73
C ARG A 28 -33.79 6.55 -4.30
N TRP A 29 -33.82 7.60 -3.50
CA TRP A 29 -34.47 7.56 -2.20
C TRP A 29 -35.98 7.42 -2.37
N GLU A 30 -36.60 6.44 -1.72
CA GLU A 30 -38.04 6.16 -1.87
C GLU A 30 -38.90 7.35 -1.43
N ASP A 31 -38.46 8.09 -0.41
CA ASP A 31 -39.19 9.21 0.18
C ASP A 31 -39.28 10.48 -0.69
N SER A 32 -38.29 10.69 -1.56
CA SER A 32 -38.09 11.96 -2.27
C SER A 32 -37.94 11.79 -3.78
N GLY A 33 -37.63 10.59 -4.26
CA GLY A 33 -37.30 10.34 -5.66
C GLY A 33 -35.97 10.96 -6.10
N ASN A 34 -35.23 11.58 -5.19
CA ASN A 34 -33.90 12.13 -5.47
C ASN A 34 -32.89 11.00 -5.70
N GLU A 35 -31.91 11.27 -6.56
CA GLU A 35 -30.79 10.38 -6.80
C GLU A 35 -30.05 10.02 -5.50
N VAL A 36 -29.69 8.75 -5.36
CA VAL A 36 -28.74 8.28 -4.33
C VAL A 36 -27.32 8.57 -4.80
N ALA A 37 -26.52 9.18 -3.93
CA ALA A 37 -25.08 9.34 -4.10
C ALA A 37 -24.44 9.07 -2.73
N LEU A 38 -23.86 7.88 -2.54
CA LEU A 38 -23.22 7.44 -1.31
C LEU A 38 -21.72 7.20 -1.54
N PHE A 39 -20.87 7.70 -0.65
CA PHE A 39 -19.42 7.71 -0.77
C PHE A 39 -18.75 7.40 0.56
N GLY A 40 -17.71 6.56 0.53
CA GLY A 40 -16.92 6.27 1.72
C GLY A 40 -15.87 5.22 1.48
N VAL A 41 -15.83 4.18 2.33
CA VAL A 41 -14.67 3.28 2.47
C VAL A 41 -15.08 1.82 2.65
N ASN A 42 -14.14 0.92 2.42
CA ASN A 42 -14.17 -0.44 2.94
C ASN A 42 -13.52 -0.47 4.34
N ILE A 43 -14.03 -1.30 5.25
CA ILE A 43 -13.49 -1.49 6.60
C ILE A 43 -13.73 -2.94 7.06
N TYR A 44 -12.77 -3.59 7.75
CA TYR A 44 -12.79 -5.04 7.98
C TYR A 44 -12.54 -5.48 9.45
N PRO A 45 -13.14 -4.82 10.46
CA PRO A 45 -12.90 -5.12 11.87
C PRO A 45 -13.30 -6.55 12.26
N ALA A 46 -14.23 -7.16 11.50
CA ALA A 46 -14.79 -8.47 11.76
C ALA A 46 -14.12 -9.61 10.96
N PHE A 47 -13.27 -9.31 9.98
CA PHE A 47 -12.82 -10.29 8.99
C PHE A 47 -11.31 -10.19 8.68
N TYR A 48 -10.79 -11.19 7.97
CA TYR A 48 -9.42 -11.23 7.45
C TYR A 48 -8.34 -11.05 8.55
N ALA A 49 -7.18 -10.51 8.18
CA ALA A 49 -6.04 -10.28 9.06
C ALA A 49 -6.29 -9.20 10.13
N GLU A 50 -7.15 -8.21 9.84
CA GLU A 50 -7.43 -7.10 10.74
C GLU A 50 -8.07 -7.59 12.05
N TYR A 51 -9.09 -8.46 11.97
CA TYR A 51 -9.64 -9.08 13.19
C TYR A 51 -8.57 -9.82 13.99
N GLN A 52 -7.72 -10.62 13.32
CA GLN A 52 -6.72 -11.43 14.01
C GLN A 52 -5.71 -10.55 14.74
N GLU A 53 -5.32 -9.43 14.13
CA GLU A 53 -4.42 -8.45 14.76
C GLU A 53 -5.08 -7.77 15.96
N LEU A 54 -6.35 -7.35 15.85
CA LEU A 54 -7.07 -6.73 16.97
C LEU A 54 -7.22 -7.69 18.14
N LYS A 55 -7.54 -8.97 17.88
CA LYS A 55 -7.62 -10.01 18.93
C LYS A 55 -6.26 -10.30 19.55
N ALA A 56 -5.20 -10.39 18.75
CA ALA A 56 -3.85 -10.63 19.24
C ALA A 56 -3.35 -9.51 20.19
N ARG A 57 -3.89 -8.30 20.03
CA ARG A 57 -3.59 -7.12 20.88
C ARG A 57 -4.53 -6.97 22.08
N ASP A 58 -5.47 -7.90 22.30
CA ASP A 58 -6.46 -7.86 23.39
C ASP A 58 -7.28 -6.55 23.42
N LEU A 59 -7.65 -6.05 22.23
CA LEU A 59 -8.44 -4.82 22.07
C LEU A 59 -9.95 -5.09 22.09
N ASP A 60 -10.71 -4.11 22.58
CA ASP A 60 -12.17 -4.09 22.47
C ASP A 60 -12.58 -3.66 21.04
N ILE A 61 -12.78 -4.64 20.17
CA ILE A 61 -13.10 -4.42 18.75
C ILE A 61 -14.37 -3.57 18.58
N ARG A 62 -15.37 -3.71 19.46
CA ARG A 62 -16.61 -2.90 19.36
C ARG A 62 -16.35 -1.43 19.61
N ALA A 63 -15.52 -1.10 20.61
CA ALA A 63 -15.12 0.27 20.89
C ALA A 63 -14.22 0.87 19.79
N GLU A 64 -13.38 0.05 19.14
CA GLU A 64 -12.58 0.50 17.99
C GLU A 64 -13.47 0.77 16.75
N ILE A 65 -14.47 -0.07 16.50
CA ILE A 65 -15.50 0.16 15.46
C ILE A 65 -16.18 1.52 15.67
N GLU A 66 -16.68 1.78 16.88
CA GLU A 66 -17.36 3.04 17.21
C GLU A 66 -16.46 4.25 16.97
N SER A 67 -15.20 4.16 17.40
CA SER A 67 -14.18 5.20 17.26
C SER A 67 -13.85 5.51 15.80
N ASP A 68 -13.73 4.49 14.95
CA ASP A 68 -13.45 4.69 13.52
C ASP A 68 -14.68 5.21 12.77
N LEU A 69 -15.89 4.74 13.09
CA LEU A 69 -17.12 5.27 12.51
C LEU A 69 -17.38 6.75 12.85
N ASP A 70 -17.00 7.21 14.05
CA ASP A 70 -17.04 8.64 14.40
C ASP A 70 -16.14 9.47 13.47
N GLN A 71 -14.98 8.94 13.08
CA GLN A 71 -14.07 9.60 12.14
C GLN A 71 -14.64 9.61 10.73
N LEU A 72 -15.22 8.50 10.26
CA LEU A 72 -15.88 8.44 8.93
C LEU A 72 -17.03 9.45 8.84
N ALA A 73 -17.85 9.54 9.89
CA ALA A 73 -18.92 10.54 9.99
C ALA A 73 -18.35 11.97 9.98
N ARG A 74 -17.23 12.23 10.68
CA ARG A 74 -16.56 13.54 10.70
C ARG A 74 -16.06 13.96 9.32
N LEU A 75 -15.59 13.00 8.53
CA LEU A 75 -15.13 13.17 7.14
C LEU A 75 -16.29 13.30 6.14
N GLY A 76 -17.53 13.15 6.60
CA GLY A 76 -18.72 13.21 5.76
C GLY A 76 -18.86 12.00 4.84
N PHE A 77 -18.38 10.83 5.25
CA PHE A 77 -18.66 9.58 4.56
C PHE A 77 -20.02 9.05 5.00
N ASP A 78 -20.79 8.55 4.04
CA ASP A 78 -22.14 8.01 4.24
C ASP A 78 -22.29 6.60 3.64
N LEU A 79 -21.17 5.97 3.26
CA LEU A 79 -21.11 4.58 2.82
C LEU A 79 -19.96 3.84 3.50
N ILE A 80 -20.25 2.63 4.00
CA ILE A 80 -19.27 1.58 4.15
C ILE A 80 -19.59 0.42 3.22
N ARG A 81 -18.56 -0.23 2.70
CA ARG A 81 -18.69 -1.54 2.07
C ARG A 81 -17.92 -2.60 2.88
N VAL A 82 -18.50 -3.80 2.98
CA VAL A 82 -17.88 -4.91 3.71
C VAL A 82 -17.80 -6.14 2.83
N HIS A 83 -16.59 -6.71 2.72
CA HIS A 83 -16.40 -8.09 2.29
C HIS A 83 -16.68 -9.01 3.46
N CYS A 84 -17.62 -9.92 3.28
CA CYS A 84 -17.92 -10.94 4.24
C CYS A 84 -17.23 -12.22 3.73
N PHE A 85 -16.11 -12.60 4.35
CA PHE A 85 -15.37 -13.81 4.00
C PHE A 85 -16.15 -15.05 4.45
N ASP A 86 -17.00 -15.63 3.59
CA ASP A 86 -17.94 -16.72 3.94
C ASP A 86 -17.28 -17.84 4.74
N ARG A 87 -16.02 -18.16 4.42
CA ARG A 87 -15.20 -19.15 5.13
C ARG A 87 -15.03 -18.91 6.62
N GLU A 88 -15.26 -17.70 7.11
CA GLU A 88 -15.14 -17.33 8.52
C GLU A 88 -16.48 -17.43 9.27
N PHE A 89 -17.61 -17.68 8.60
CA PHE A 89 -18.94 -17.71 9.21
C PHE A 89 -20.00 -18.51 8.40
N SER A 90 -19.57 -19.51 7.63
CA SER A 90 -20.46 -20.46 6.96
C SER A 90 -19.97 -21.89 7.15
N THR A 91 -20.82 -22.89 6.95
CA THR A 91 -20.39 -24.29 6.85
C THR A 91 -19.95 -24.64 5.43
N ALA A 92 -19.30 -25.80 5.26
CA ALA A 92 -18.89 -26.34 3.95
C ALA A 92 -20.07 -26.61 3.00
N ASP A 93 -21.27 -26.87 3.55
CA ASP A 93 -22.52 -27.06 2.79
C ASP A 93 -23.38 -25.79 2.69
N GLY A 94 -22.80 -24.63 3.04
CA GLY A 94 -23.39 -23.31 2.78
C GLY A 94 -24.44 -22.85 3.79
N ALA A 95 -24.45 -23.40 5.00
CA ALA A 95 -25.28 -22.86 6.09
C ALA A 95 -24.58 -21.65 6.72
N LEU A 96 -25.32 -20.62 7.10
CA LEU A 96 -24.80 -19.49 7.87
C LEU A 96 -24.48 -19.95 9.31
N VAL A 97 -23.36 -19.48 9.87
CA VAL A 97 -22.92 -19.81 11.23
C VAL A 97 -22.91 -18.55 12.09
N GLU A 98 -23.71 -18.55 13.16
CA GLU A 98 -23.64 -17.52 14.20
C GLU A 98 -22.36 -17.67 15.02
N ASN A 99 -21.49 -16.65 14.94
CA ASN A 99 -20.24 -16.59 15.68
C ASN A 99 -19.86 -15.14 16.01
N GLU A 100 -18.69 -14.95 16.64
CA GLU A 100 -18.17 -13.63 17.01
C GLU A 100 -18.03 -12.69 15.80
N ARG A 101 -17.69 -13.20 14.60
CA ARG A 101 -17.50 -12.38 13.40
C ARG A 101 -18.81 -11.80 12.90
N LEU A 102 -19.84 -12.65 12.81
CA LEU A 102 -21.18 -12.20 12.44
C LEU A 102 -21.72 -11.20 13.47
N ALA A 103 -21.48 -11.41 14.77
CA ALA A 103 -21.87 -10.47 15.82
C ALA A 103 -21.12 -9.11 15.75
N LEU A 104 -19.86 -9.09 15.33
CA LEU A 104 -19.12 -7.84 15.09
C LEU A 104 -19.62 -7.12 13.83
N MET A 105 -20.00 -7.86 12.79
CA MET A 105 -20.61 -7.28 11.60
C MET A 105 -21.98 -6.66 11.91
N ASP A 106 -22.80 -7.31 12.74
CA ASP A 106 -24.05 -6.75 13.25
C ASP A 106 -23.83 -5.44 14.02
N HIS A 107 -22.82 -5.40 14.90
CA HIS A 107 -22.44 -4.18 15.63
C HIS A 107 -21.99 -3.06 14.69
N LEU A 108 -21.13 -3.38 13.72
CA LEU A 108 -20.67 -2.41 12.71
C LEU A 108 -21.83 -1.77 11.94
N ILE A 109 -22.78 -2.58 11.48
CA ILE A 109 -23.96 -2.09 10.73
C ILE A 109 -24.84 -1.21 11.62
N ALA A 110 -25.10 -1.63 12.86
CA ALA A 110 -25.92 -0.86 13.80
C ALA A 110 -25.29 0.50 14.16
N GLU A 111 -23.99 0.52 14.43
CA GLU A 111 -23.26 1.75 14.77
C GLU A 111 -23.09 2.68 13.56
N ALA A 112 -22.88 2.12 12.36
CA ALA A 112 -22.85 2.89 11.11
C ALA A 112 -24.22 3.54 10.85
N LYS A 113 -25.29 2.74 11.02
CA LYS A 113 -26.68 3.20 10.90
C LYS A 113 -26.98 4.36 11.83
N ALA A 114 -26.59 4.28 13.10
CA ALA A 114 -26.81 5.35 14.08
C ALA A 114 -26.15 6.69 13.68
N ARG A 115 -25.11 6.65 12.85
CA ARG A 115 -24.36 7.80 12.35
C ARG A 115 -24.79 8.28 10.96
N GLY A 116 -25.82 7.66 10.37
CA GLY A 116 -26.29 7.98 9.02
C GLY A 116 -25.41 7.40 7.91
N ILE A 117 -24.60 6.40 8.22
CA ILE A 117 -23.73 5.70 7.27
C ILE A 117 -24.45 4.44 6.78
N TYR A 118 -24.65 4.34 5.48
CA TYR A 118 -25.25 3.18 4.82
C TYR A 118 -24.21 2.09 4.54
N THR A 119 -24.66 0.85 4.36
CA THR A 119 -23.80 -0.32 4.15
C THR A 119 -24.12 -1.00 2.82
N MET A 120 -23.10 -1.32 2.05
CA MET A 120 -23.16 -2.29 0.95
C MET A 120 -22.45 -3.57 1.39
N LEU A 121 -23.11 -4.73 1.24
CA LEU A 121 -22.57 -6.01 1.68
C LEU A 121 -22.18 -6.88 0.48
N THR A 122 -20.99 -7.46 0.55
CA THR A 122 -20.51 -8.48 -0.40
C THR A 122 -20.36 -9.82 0.33
N PRO A 123 -21.39 -10.69 0.33
CA PRO A 123 -21.45 -11.84 1.24
C PRO A 123 -20.42 -12.93 0.99
N ILE A 124 -19.90 -13.05 -0.24
CA ILE A 124 -18.94 -14.09 -0.63
C ILE A 124 -17.60 -13.44 -1.01
N ALA A 125 -16.60 -13.57 -0.14
CA ALA A 125 -15.20 -13.30 -0.42
C ALA A 125 -14.36 -14.57 -0.24
N TRP A 126 -13.64 -14.94 -1.31
CA TRP A 126 -13.05 -16.27 -1.51
C TRP A 126 -11.51 -16.30 -1.32
N TRP A 127 -10.93 -15.18 -0.91
CA TRP A 127 -9.50 -15.08 -0.65
C TRP A 127 -9.13 -15.82 0.64
N PRO A 128 -7.97 -16.51 0.72
CA PRO A 128 -7.45 -17.11 1.96
C PRO A 128 -7.39 -16.11 3.12
N THR A 129 -7.80 -16.54 4.32
CA THR A 129 -7.73 -15.75 5.55
C THR A 129 -6.70 -16.35 6.53
N PRO A 130 -6.05 -15.54 7.38
CA PRO A 130 -5.18 -16.09 8.42
C PRO A 130 -5.97 -16.91 9.45
N GLY A 131 -5.48 -18.12 9.73
CA GLY A 131 -6.09 -19.05 10.69
C GLY A 131 -7.19 -19.95 10.13
N ASP A 132 -7.58 -19.77 8.85
CA ASP A 132 -8.57 -20.52 8.05
C ASP A 132 -9.44 -21.55 8.80
N GLU A 133 -10.66 -21.18 9.19
CA GLU A 133 -11.63 -22.09 9.82
C GLU A 133 -12.98 -22.14 9.07
N GLY A 134 -12.98 -22.85 7.93
CA GLY A 134 -14.04 -23.75 7.49
C GLY A 134 -15.40 -23.17 7.07
N GLY A 135 -15.50 -22.75 5.80
CA GLY A 135 -16.75 -22.58 5.03
C GLY A 135 -16.56 -23.00 3.56
N PHE A 136 -17.60 -22.87 2.72
CA PHE A 136 -17.60 -23.54 1.41
C PHE A 136 -16.52 -23.01 0.45
N SER A 137 -16.18 -21.71 0.48
CA SER A 137 -15.10 -21.18 -0.37
C SER A 137 -13.69 -21.62 0.05
N GLY A 138 -13.54 -22.19 1.25
CA GLY A 138 -12.33 -22.89 1.67
C GLY A 138 -12.19 -24.31 1.09
N HIS A 139 -13.28 -24.87 0.55
CA HIS A 139 -13.33 -26.25 0.03
C HIS A 139 -13.57 -26.33 -1.47
N ILE A 140 -14.19 -25.31 -2.06
CA ILE A 140 -14.50 -25.24 -3.49
C ILE A 140 -13.64 -24.14 -4.11
N PRO A 141 -12.75 -24.47 -5.06
CA PRO A 141 -11.97 -23.47 -5.77
C PRO A 141 -12.88 -22.45 -6.46
N MET A 142 -12.48 -21.16 -6.47
CA MET A 142 -13.27 -20.08 -7.07
C MET A 142 -13.68 -20.37 -8.53
N ALA A 143 -12.77 -20.93 -9.33
CA ALA A 143 -13.07 -21.31 -10.70
C ALA A 143 -14.25 -22.30 -10.80
N ASP A 144 -14.33 -23.27 -9.87
CA ASP A 144 -15.37 -24.30 -9.84
C ASP A 144 -16.68 -23.77 -9.25
N MET A 145 -16.62 -22.84 -8.29
CA MET A 145 -17.80 -22.15 -7.76
C MET A 145 -18.63 -21.48 -8.87
N ILE A 146 -17.98 -21.05 -9.94
CA ILE A 146 -18.63 -20.43 -11.09
C ILE A 146 -18.92 -21.47 -12.18
N ALA A 147 -17.92 -22.24 -12.60
CA ALA A 147 -18.00 -23.08 -13.79
C ALA A 147 -18.75 -24.40 -13.61
N ASP A 148 -18.88 -24.91 -12.38
CA ASP A 148 -19.62 -26.14 -12.08
C ASP A 148 -20.97 -25.83 -11.42
N PRO A 149 -22.10 -25.95 -12.16
CA PRO A 149 -23.44 -25.74 -11.61
C PRO A 149 -23.80 -26.64 -10.43
N SER A 150 -23.08 -27.75 -10.20
CA SER A 150 -23.30 -28.62 -9.04
C SER A 150 -22.95 -27.93 -7.70
N THR A 151 -22.12 -26.88 -7.76
CA THR A 151 -21.68 -26.10 -6.58
C THR A 151 -22.62 -24.94 -6.24
N TRP A 152 -23.42 -24.47 -7.19
CA TRP A 152 -24.28 -23.30 -7.02
C TRP A 152 -25.30 -23.44 -5.88
N PRO A 153 -25.93 -24.62 -5.62
CA PRO A 153 -26.88 -24.76 -4.52
C PRO A 153 -26.30 -24.42 -3.13
N ILE A 154 -24.99 -24.63 -2.93
CA ILE A 154 -24.30 -24.30 -1.67
C ILE A 154 -24.23 -22.78 -1.50
N GLN A 155 -23.83 -22.06 -2.55
CA GLN A 155 -23.79 -20.60 -2.57
C GLN A 155 -25.20 -20.00 -2.42
N GLN A 156 -26.20 -20.57 -3.09
CA GLN A 156 -27.60 -20.13 -3.00
C GLN A 156 -28.15 -20.27 -1.58
N ARG A 157 -27.88 -21.39 -0.92
CA ARG A 157 -28.28 -21.59 0.48
C ARG A 157 -27.68 -20.51 1.36
N PHE A 158 -26.38 -20.29 1.25
CA PHE A 158 -25.68 -19.29 2.05
C PHE A 158 -26.25 -17.88 1.82
N LEU A 159 -26.40 -17.45 0.56
CA LEU A 159 -26.94 -16.14 0.23
C LEU A 159 -28.38 -15.96 0.75
N ALA A 160 -29.22 -16.99 0.66
CA ALA A 160 -30.58 -16.95 1.17
C ALA A 160 -30.62 -16.85 2.70
N GLU A 161 -29.80 -17.63 3.42
CA GLU A 161 -29.70 -17.56 4.88
C GLU A 161 -29.08 -16.23 5.33
N PHE A 162 -28.05 -15.73 4.65
CA PHE A 162 -27.38 -14.45 4.93
C PHE A 162 -28.34 -13.26 4.90
N VAL A 163 -29.15 -13.10 3.84
CA VAL A 163 -30.08 -11.96 3.75
C VAL A 163 -31.29 -12.10 4.70
N GLN A 164 -31.55 -13.30 5.20
CA GLN A 164 -32.60 -13.57 6.20
C GLN A 164 -32.12 -13.45 7.64
N HIS A 165 -30.79 -13.36 7.87
CA HIS A 165 -30.22 -13.15 9.19
C HIS A 165 -30.82 -11.90 9.84
N VAL A 166 -31.32 -12.06 11.07
CA VAL A 166 -31.90 -10.99 11.88
C VAL A 166 -30.84 -10.50 12.84
N SER A 167 -30.36 -9.28 12.62
CA SER A 167 -29.37 -8.65 13.49
C SER A 167 -29.94 -8.52 14.91
N PRO A 168 -29.28 -9.05 15.95
CA PRO A 168 -29.70 -8.84 17.33
C PRO A 168 -29.63 -7.37 17.76
N GLU A 169 -28.79 -6.57 17.10
CA GLU A 169 -28.57 -5.15 17.42
C GLU A 169 -29.69 -4.26 16.86
N THR A 170 -30.14 -4.51 15.63
CA THR A 170 -31.20 -3.69 14.98
C THR A 170 -32.60 -4.32 15.05
N GLY A 171 -32.68 -5.64 15.29
CA GLY A 171 -33.93 -6.42 15.25
C GLY A 171 -34.52 -6.60 13.85
N LEU A 172 -33.78 -6.23 12.80
CA LEU A 172 -34.20 -6.32 11.40
C LEU A 172 -33.42 -7.41 10.67
N ALA A 173 -34.09 -8.08 9.72
CA ALA A 173 -33.37 -8.93 8.79
C ALA A 173 -32.52 -8.08 7.84
N TYR A 174 -31.38 -8.57 7.37
CA TYR A 174 -30.53 -7.81 6.45
C TYR A 174 -31.25 -7.39 5.16
N LYS A 175 -32.15 -8.21 4.64
CA LYS A 175 -33.01 -7.86 3.50
C LYS A 175 -34.00 -6.71 3.78
N ASP A 176 -34.30 -6.45 5.05
CA ASP A 176 -35.32 -5.48 5.51
C ASP A 176 -34.70 -4.21 6.14
N ASP A 177 -33.43 -4.24 6.56
CA ASP A 177 -32.79 -3.11 7.25
C ASP A 177 -32.43 -1.96 6.29
N PRO A 178 -33.05 -0.78 6.33
CA PRO A 178 -32.77 0.31 5.39
C PRO A 178 -31.31 0.80 5.36
N ALA A 179 -30.53 0.52 6.42
CA ALA A 179 -29.11 0.85 6.44
C ALA A 179 -28.31 0.03 5.42
N ILE A 180 -28.75 -1.19 5.09
CA ILE A 180 -28.11 -2.01 4.05
C ILE A 180 -28.75 -1.64 2.71
N VAL A 181 -28.03 -0.93 1.84
CA VAL A 181 -28.58 -0.38 0.59
C VAL A 181 -28.55 -1.37 -0.56
N ALA A 182 -27.56 -2.27 -0.61
CA ALA A 182 -27.39 -3.19 -1.71
C ALA A 182 -26.58 -4.42 -1.31
N PHE A 183 -26.74 -5.50 -2.08
CA PHE A 183 -25.91 -6.69 -2.00
C PHE A 183 -25.12 -6.87 -3.29
N GLU A 184 -23.81 -7.09 -3.22
CA GLU A 184 -23.01 -7.63 -4.33
C GLU A 184 -22.73 -9.10 -4.04
N THR A 185 -23.21 -10.02 -4.87
CA THR A 185 -23.29 -11.43 -4.42
C THR A 185 -21.93 -12.10 -4.19
N ILE A 186 -20.88 -11.65 -4.87
CA ILE A 186 -19.54 -12.25 -4.83
C ILE A 186 -18.47 -11.22 -5.21
N ASN A 187 -17.35 -11.22 -4.49
CA ASN A 187 -16.20 -10.37 -4.79
C ASN A 187 -15.32 -10.99 -5.90
N GLU A 188 -14.96 -10.19 -6.92
CA GLU A 188 -13.95 -10.50 -7.95
C GLU A 188 -14.00 -11.95 -8.47
N PRO A 189 -15.10 -12.38 -9.11
CA PRO A 189 -15.25 -13.73 -9.63
C PRO A 189 -14.19 -14.05 -10.70
N ILE A 190 -13.52 -15.19 -10.58
CA ILE A 190 -12.49 -15.66 -11.53
C ILE A 190 -12.92 -16.97 -12.19
N PRO A 191 -13.68 -16.91 -13.30
CA PRO A 191 -14.02 -18.11 -14.05
C PRO A 191 -12.79 -18.66 -14.80
N PRO A 192 -12.76 -19.97 -15.12
CA PRO A 192 -11.79 -20.53 -16.06
C PRO A 192 -11.70 -19.72 -17.36
N HIS A 193 -10.51 -19.70 -17.95
CA HIS A 193 -10.34 -19.10 -19.27
C HIS A 193 -11.24 -19.82 -20.30
N GLY A 194 -11.96 -19.06 -21.11
CA GLY A 194 -12.89 -19.59 -22.11
C GLY A 194 -14.26 -20.00 -21.57
N THR A 195 -14.58 -19.76 -20.30
CA THR A 195 -15.94 -19.98 -19.77
C THR A 195 -16.97 -19.19 -20.59
N PRO A 196 -17.98 -19.86 -21.18
CA PRO A 196 -19.03 -19.20 -21.96
C PRO A 196 -19.86 -18.22 -21.11
N ASP A 197 -20.36 -17.17 -21.74
CA ASP A 197 -21.19 -16.18 -21.05
C ASP A 197 -22.51 -16.79 -20.53
N GLU A 198 -23.04 -17.84 -21.17
CA GLU A 198 -24.24 -18.53 -20.70
C GLU A 198 -24.05 -19.17 -19.31
N VAL A 199 -22.83 -19.64 -19.01
CA VAL A 199 -22.50 -20.19 -17.69
C VAL A 199 -22.45 -19.05 -16.66
N MET A 200 -21.82 -17.93 -17.01
CA MET A 200 -21.77 -16.73 -16.17
C MET A 200 -23.18 -16.22 -15.86
N ILE A 201 -24.03 -16.05 -16.89
CA ILE A 201 -25.42 -15.61 -16.74
C ILE A 201 -26.20 -16.58 -15.84
N GLY A 202 -26.03 -17.89 -16.02
CA GLY A 202 -26.66 -18.90 -15.19
C GLY A 202 -26.26 -18.81 -13.71
N HIS A 203 -24.97 -18.61 -13.43
CA HIS A 203 -24.44 -18.44 -12.07
C HIS A 203 -25.01 -17.17 -11.41
N ILE A 204 -24.99 -16.05 -12.13
CA ILE A 204 -25.54 -14.77 -11.64
C ILE A 204 -27.03 -14.91 -11.32
N ASN A 205 -27.81 -15.48 -12.25
CA ASN A 205 -29.25 -15.66 -12.05
C ASN A 205 -29.56 -16.62 -10.90
N ALA A 206 -28.72 -17.64 -10.67
CA ALA A 206 -28.87 -18.53 -9.53
C ALA A 206 -28.72 -17.77 -8.20
N HIS A 207 -27.76 -16.85 -8.09
CA HIS A 207 -27.57 -16.00 -6.91
C HIS A 207 -28.74 -15.02 -6.73
N VAL A 208 -29.13 -14.33 -7.81
CA VAL A 208 -30.27 -13.40 -7.80
C VAL A 208 -31.55 -14.11 -7.35
N ALA A 209 -31.84 -15.28 -7.93
CA ALA A 209 -33.02 -16.07 -7.58
C ALA A 209 -33.03 -16.50 -6.11
N ALA A 210 -31.87 -16.88 -5.54
CA ALA A 210 -31.76 -17.26 -4.14
C ALA A 210 -32.10 -16.09 -3.21
N ILE A 211 -31.56 -14.90 -3.47
CA ILE A 211 -31.83 -13.70 -2.67
C ILE A 211 -33.29 -13.24 -2.86
N ARG A 212 -33.76 -13.12 -4.11
CA ARG A 212 -35.14 -12.70 -4.43
C ARG A 212 -36.18 -13.66 -3.87
N GLY A 213 -35.89 -14.96 -3.84
CA GLY A 213 -36.76 -16.00 -3.25
C GLY A 213 -37.06 -15.80 -1.76
N THR A 214 -36.25 -15.01 -1.04
CA THR A 214 -36.50 -14.64 0.37
C THR A 214 -37.47 -13.47 0.54
N GLY A 215 -37.89 -12.83 -0.56
CA GLY A 215 -38.66 -11.58 -0.56
C GLY A 215 -37.81 -10.31 -0.49
N CYS A 216 -36.48 -10.42 -0.59
CA CYS A 216 -35.59 -9.26 -0.65
C CYS A 216 -35.90 -8.40 -1.89
N THR A 217 -36.14 -7.10 -1.70
CA THR A 217 -36.43 -6.12 -2.76
C THR A 217 -35.26 -5.18 -3.08
N LYS A 218 -34.16 -5.27 -2.32
CA LYS A 218 -33.00 -4.39 -2.47
C LYS A 218 -32.23 -4.65 -3.76
N PRO A 219 -31.56 -3.66 -4.35
CA PRO A 219 -30.70 -3.87 -5.51
C PRO A 219 -29.65 -4.98 -5.29
N ILE A 220 -29.51 -5.86 -6.28
CA ILE A 220 -28.52 -6.94 -6.30
C ILE A 220 -27.52 -6.66 -7.43
N PHE A 221 -26.28 -6.44 -7.03
CA PHE A 221 -25.16 -6.21 -7.93
C PHE A 221 -24.38 -7.51 -8.19
N TYR A 222 -23.73 -7.55 -9.33
CA TYR A 222 -22.70 -8.54 -9.63
C TYR A 222 -21.45 -7.86 -10.17
N ASN A 223 -20.29 -8.37 -9.77
CA ASN A 223 -18.99 -7.79 -10.09
C ASN A 223 -18.59 -8.09 -11.54
N GLY A 224 -18.32 -7.03 -12.31
CA GLY A 224 -17.95 -7.09 -13.73
C GLY A 224 -16.51 -7.55 -14.00
N TRP A 225 -15.79 -7.99 -12.96
CA TRP A 225 -14.40 -8.43 -13.00
C TRP A 225 -14.09 -9.38 -14.17
N GLY A 226 -12.85 -9.30 -14.68
CA GLY A 226 -12.38 -10.18 -15.74
C GLY A 226 -13.07 -9.98 -17.10
N GLY A 227 -13.64 -8.79 -17.34
CA GLY A 227 -14.25 -8.45 -18.63
C GLY A 227 -15.67 -9.02 -18.83
N ARG A 228 -16.41 -9.25 -17.74
CA ARG A 228 -17.73 -9.92 -17.77
C ARG A 228 -18.93 -8.98 -17.81
N LEU A 229 -18.73 -7.73 -18.28
CA LEU A 229 -19.79 -6.71 -18.34
C LEU A 229 -21.01 -7.19 -19.15
N ALA A 230 -20.80 -7.84 -20.29
CA ALA A 230 -21.89 -8.34 -21.14
C ALA A 230 -22.71 -9.45 -20.47
N ALA A 231 -22.06 -10.36 -19.74
CA ALA A 231 -22.75 -11.41 -18.98
C ALA A 231 -23.58 -10.82 -17.83
N VAL A 232 -23.03 -9.83 -17.11
CA VAL A 232 -23.78 -9.12 -16.05
C VAL A 232 -25.00 -8.40 -16.64
N ALA A 233 -24.82 -7.68 -17.75
CA ALA A 233 -25.91 -6.95 -18.39
C ALA A 233 -27.02 -7.85 -18.98
N ALA A 234 -26.67 -9.05 -19.41
CA ALA A 234 -27.63 -10.04 -19.92
C ALA A 234 -28.30 -10.87 -18.81
N SER A 235 -27.88 -10.70 -17.55
CA SER A 235 -28.40 -11.43 -16.39
C SER A 235 -29.59 -10.71 -15.73
N GLU A 236 -30.10 -11.30 -14.64
CA GLU A 236 -31.13 -10.71 -13.78
C GLU A 236 -30.56 -9.78 -12.69
N ALA A 237 -29.24 -9.49 -12.71
CA ALA A 237 -28.65 -8.51 -11.79
C ALA A 237 -29.17 -7.10 -12.08
N ASP A 238 -29.39 -6.32 -11.03
CA ASP A 238 -29.89 -4.95 -11.10
C ASP A 238 -28.79 -3.93 -11.45
N GLY A 239 -27.54 -4.31 -11.24
CA GLY A 239 -26.40 -3.43 -11.39
C GLY A 239 -25.08 -4.15 -11.52
N CYS A 240 -24.08 -3.40 -11.97
CA CYS A 240 -22.71 -3.86 -12.13
C CYS A 240 -21.77 -3.03 -11.25
N THR A 241 -20.79 -3.70 -10.64
CA THR A 241 -19.76 -3.09 -9.81
C THR A 241 -18.38 -3.17 -10.46
N PHE A 242 -17.53 -2.18 -10.14
CA PHE A 242 -16.19 -2.01 -10.70
C PHE A 242 -15.15 -1.75 -9.61
N GLY A 243 -13.95 -2.31 -9.79
CA GLY A 243 -12.76 -1.93 -9.04
C GLY A 243 -11.96 -0.92 -9.85
N TRP A 244 -11.29 0.05 -9.22
CA TRP A 244 -10.48 1.02 -9.94
C TRP A 244 -9.19 1.42 -9.20
N TYR A 245 -8.07 0.87 -9.68
CA TYR A 245 -6.72 1.14 -9.20
C TYR A 245 -5.85 1.69 -10.34
N PRO A 246 -6.06 2.95 -10.76
CA PRO A 246 -5.48 3.52 -11.98
C PRO A 246 -3.95 3.64 -11.96
N THR A 247 -3.35 3.65 -10.77
CA THR A 247 -1.90 3.69 -10.54
C THR A 247 -1.26 2.31 -10.41
N GLY A 248 -2.04 1.22 -10.47
CA GLY A 248 -1.59 -0.13 -10.14
C GLY A 248 -1.68 -0.43 -8.65
N LEU A 249 -1.10 -1.55 -8.22
CA LEU A 249 -1.09 -1.99 -6.83
C LEU A 249 0.29 -2.49 -6.43
N GLN A 250 0.61 -2.37 -5.15
CA GLN A 250 1.75 -2.97 -4.45
C GLN A 250 3.14 -2.51 -4.92
N SER A 251 3.34 -1.33 -5.50
CA SER A 251 4.62 -0.94 -6.16
C SER A 251 5.91 -1.07 -5.32
N GLY A 252 5.78 -1.26 -3.99
CA GLY A 252 6.88 -1.55 -3.06
C GLY A 252 7.45 -0.29 -2.40
N GLY A 253 6.80 0.85 -2.63
CA GLY A 253 7.08 2.15 -2.04
C GLY A 253 6.17 3.21 -2.64
N SER A 254 6.33 4.46 -2.23
CA SER A 254 5.55 5.57 -2.77
C SER A 254 5.85 5.79 -4.25
N LEU A 255 4.80 5.82 -5.08
CA LEU A 255 4.85 6.32 -6.44
C LEU A 255 5.11 7.83 -6.43
N LEU A 256 5.87 8.27 -7.43
CA LEU A 256 6.33 9.64 -7.58
C LEU A 256 5.94 10.19 -8.95
N GLY A 257 5.70 11.50 -8.99
CA GLY A 257 5.30 12.21 -10.20
C GLY A 257 3.79 12.45 -10.28
N ASP A 258 3.39 13.18 -11.32
CA ASP A 258 2.00 13.53 -11.55
C ASP A 258 1.25 12.34 -12.16
N CYS A 259 0.18 11.92 -11.49
CA CYS A 259 -0.70 10.84 -11.91
C CYS A 259 -2.12 11.34 -12.24
N LEU A 260 -2.38 12.65 -12.29
CA LEU A 260 -3.75 13.18 -12.47
C LEU A 260 -4.39 12.72 -13.79
N SER A 261 -3.60 12.56 -14.86
CA SER A 261 -4.11 12.06 -16.14
C SER A 261 -4.60 10.60 -16.09
N SER A 262 -4.18 9.80 -15.10
CA SER A 262 -4.62 8.40 -14.98
C SER A 262 -6.05 8.27 -14.43
N VAL A 263 -6.60 9.36 -13.88
CA VAL A 263 -7.94 9.42 -13.29
C VAL A 263 -8.90 10.29 -14.09
N ASP A 264 -8.57 10.66 -15.33
CA ASP A 264 -9.41 11.53 -16.15
C ASP A 264 -10.74 10.91 -16.57
N ARG A 265 -10.79 9.59 -16.73
CA ARG A 265 -11.99 8.88 -17.16
C ARG A 265 -12.04 7.46 -16.60
N LEU A 266 -13.22 7.03 -16.15
CA LEU A 266 -13.51 5.66 -15.77
C LEU A 266 -14.13 4.91 -16.96
N ASP A 267 -13.28 4.35 -17.82
CA ASP A 267 -13.68 3.83 -19.12
C ASP A 267 -14.72 2.70 -19.06
N TYR A 268 -14.55 1.73 -18.17
CA TYR A 268 -15.44 0.57 -18.05
C TYR A 268 -16.90 0.95 -17.80
N ALA A 269 -17.12 2.02 -17.02
CA ALA A 269 -18.46 2.46 -16.66
C ALA A 269 -19.20 3.19 -17.80
N HIS A 270 -18.51 3.55 -18.89
CA HIS A 270 -19.10 4.15 -20.08
C HIS A 270 -19.50 3.13 -21.16
N ASP A 271 -19.27 1.83 -20.95
CA ASP A 271 -19.66 0.81 -21.93
C ASP A 271 -21.19 0.84 -22.15
N PRO A 272 -21.67 0.96 -23.42
CA PRO A 272 -23.10 0.94 -23.73
C PRO A 272 -23.83 -0.32 -23.25
N VAL A 273 -23.13 -1.44 -23.06
CA VAL A 273 -23.73 -2.68 -22.53
C VAL A 273 -24.31 -2.48 -21.12
N LEU A 274 -23.87 -1.46 -20.40
CA LEU A 274 -24.32 -1.13 -19.06
C LEU A 274 -25.46 -0.10 -19.03
N GLU A 275 -26.05 0.23 -20.18
CA GLU A 275 -27.19 1.14 -20.25
C GLU A 275 -28.40 0.55 -19.50
N GLY A 276 -29.00 1.33 -18.59
CA GLY A 276 -30.14 0.89 -17.78
C GLY A 276 -29.80 0.09 -16.50
N LEU A 277 -28.51 -0.17 -16.23
CA LEU A 277 -28.07 -0.81 -14.98
C LEU A 277 -27.61 0.22 -13.94
N ALA A 278 -27.80 -0.10 -12.66
CA ALA A 278 -27.15 0.63 -11.59
C ALA A 278 -25.64 0.41 -11.61
N LYS A 279 -24.88 1.44 -11.22
CA LYS A 279 -23.41 1.41 -11.26
C LYS A 279 -22.80 1.80 -9.92
N ALA A 280 -21.88 0.97 -9.45
CA ALA A 280 -21.18 1.17 -8.19
C ALA A 280 -19.68 0.88 -8.35
N VAL A 281 -18.85 1.66 -7.68
CA VAL A 281 -17.42 1.36 -7.54
C VAL A 281 -17.25 0.71 -6.17
N TYR A 282 -17.06 -0.61 -6.18
CA TYR A 282 -16.98 -1.39 -4.94
C TYR A 282 -15.65 -1.13 -4.22
N GLU A 283 -14.59 -0.88 -4.99
CA GLU A 283 -13.27 -0.54 -4.52
C GLU A 283 -12.58 0.45 -5.43
N PHE A 284 -11.90 1.43 -4.85
CA PHE A 284 -10.94 2.26 -5.55
C PHE A 284 -9.84 2.73 -4.60
N ASP A 285 -8.68 3.08 -5.14
CA ASP A 285 -7.71 3.86 -4.38
C ASP A 285 -6.74 4.60 -5.28
N ALA A 286 -6.14 5.65 -4.73
CA ALA A 286 -4.91 6.26 -5.22
C ALA A 286 -3.71 5.45 -4.71
N ALA A 287 -3.67 4.17 -5.10
CA ALA A 287 -2.76 3.18 -4.54
C ALA A 287 -1.30 3.56 -4.78
N ASP A 288 -0.49 3.34 -3.75
CA ASP A 288 0.94 3.66 -3.65
C ASP A 288 1.29 5.16 -3.82
N VAL A 289 0.34 6.04 -4.11
CA VAL A 289 0.61 7.48 -4.22
C VAL A 289 0.62 8.06 -2.82
N ALA A 290 1.65 8.79 -2.38
CA ALA A 290 1.67 9.39 -1.05
C ALA A 290 0.65 10.53 -0.87
N SER A 291 0.48 11.37 -1.91
CA SER A 291 -0.44 12.50 -1.90
C SER A 291 -1.91 12.10 -2.01
N GLY A 292 -2.82 12.89 -1.44
CA GLY A 292 -4.27 12.71 -1.62
C GLY A 292 -4.87 13.30 -2.90
N VAL A 293 -4.05 13.84 -3.82
CA VAL A 293 -4.53 14.69 -4.94
C VAL A 293 -5.47 14.00 -5.92
N LEU A 294 -5.38 12.68 -6.04
CA LEU A 294 -6.20 11.93 -7.00
C LEU A 294 -7.65 11.77 -6.53
N TYR A 295 -7.93 11.74 -5.22
CA TYR A 295 -9.26 11.37 -4.72
C TYR A 295 -10.40 12.27 -5.23
N PRO A 296 -10.30 13.61 -5.22
CA PRO A 296 -11.36 14.45 -5.77
C PRO A 296 -11.50 14.31 -7.30
N ALA A 297 -10.41 14.09 -8.02
CA ALA A 297 -10.43 13.85 -9.47
C ALA A 297 -11.09 12.49 -9.80
N MET A 298 -10.86 11.46 -8.96
CA MET A 298 -11.56 10.18 -9.06
C MET A 298 -13.06 10.36 -8.81
N ALA A 299 -13.46 11.10 -7.77
CA ALA A 299 -14.86 11.41 -7.50
C ALA A 299 -15.52 12.14 -8.68
N ARG A 300 -14.85 13.13 -9.29
CA ARG A 300 -15.30 13.79 -10.53
C ARG A 300 -15.56 12.77 -11.64
N SER A 301 -14.62 11.87 -11.88
CA SER A 301 -14.74 10.84 -12.93
C SER A 301 -15.84 9.82 -12.64
N PHE A 302 -16.07 9.46 -11.37
CA PHE A 302 -17.20 8.64 -10.96
C PHE A 302 -18.54 9.32 -11.28
N ARG A 303 -18.67 10.60 -10.95
CA ARG A 303 -19.90 11.36 -11.24
C ARG A 303 -20.11 11.53 -12.73
N ALA A 304 -19.06 11.74 -13.52
CA ALA A 304 -19.12 11.75 -14.98
C ALA A 304 -19.59 10.40 -15.57
N ALA A 305 -19.14 9.29 -14.99
CA ALA A 305 -19.51 7.93 -15.41
C ALA A 305 -20.89 7.46 -14.90
N GLY A 306 -21.54 8.26 -14.05
CA GLY A 306 -22.87 7.96 -13.52
C GLY A 306 -22.89 7.01 -12.32
N ILE A 307 -21.75 6.86 -11.63
CA ILE A 307 -21.63 6.06 -10.41
C ILE A 307 -22.42 6.70 -9.26
N GLN A 308 -23.13 5.86 -8.50
CA GLN A 308 -23.96 6.28 -7.37
C GLN A 308 -23.48 5.80 -6.01
N LEU A 309 -22.72 4.69 -5.97
CA LEU A 309 -22.10 4.16 -4.76
C LEU A 309 -20.59 4.05 -5.02
N ALA A 310 -19.73 4.56 -4.14
CA ALA A 310 -18.29 4.43 -4.29
C ALA A 310 -17.59 4.25 -2.93
N ALA A 311 -16.82 3.17 -2.77
CA ALA A 311 -16.09 2.87 -1.54
C ALA A 311 -14.58 2.72 -1.81
N GLN A 312 -13.74 3.50 -1.11
CA GLN A 312 -12.29 3.42 -1.19
C GLN A 312 -11.80 2.14 -0.48
N PHE A 313 -10.74 1.50 -0.97
CA PHE A 313 -10.09 0.37 -0.31
C PHE A 313 -8.75 0.81 0.27
N GLN A 314 -8.50 0.71 1.57
CA GLN A 314 -9.48 0.62 2.65
C GLN A 314 -9.18 1.69 3.70
N TYR A 315 -10.10 1.90 4.65
CA TYR A 315 -9.81 2.68 5.84
C TYR A 315 -8.97 1.84 6.81
N ASP A 316 -7.79 2.34 7.17
CA ASP A 316 -6.93 1.69 8.14
C ASP A 316 -7.44 1.97 9.55
N MET A 317 -7.79 0.92 10.27
CA MET A 317 -8.27 1.06 11.64
C MET A 317 -7.26 1.78 12.52
N THR A 318 -7.73 2.73 13.33
CA THR A 318 -6.84 3.59 14.14
C THR A 318 -5.95 2.78 15.09
N ALA A 319 -6.44 1.62 15.55
CA ALA A 319 -5.74 0.69 16.41
C ALA A 319 -4.47 0.09 15.78
N THR A 320 -4.38 0.00 14.45
CA THR A 320 -3.32 -0.72 13.71
C THR A 320 -2.66 0.13 12.61
N ALA A 321 -3.25 1.28 12.25
CA ALA A 321 -2.79 2.17 11.19
C ALA A 321 -1.34 2.70 11.33
N HIS A 322 -0.74 2.65 12.52
CA HIS A 322 0.66 3.07 12.73
C HIS A 322 1.68 2.17 12.03
N HIS A 323 1.33 0.94 11.65
CA HIS A 323 2.23 0.02 10.92
C HIS A 323 1.84 -0.18 9.44
N ASN A 324 0.55 -0.09 9.10
CA ASN A 324 0.02 -0.37 7.75
C ASN A 324 0.46 -1.74 7.17
N ALA A 325 0.31 -2.81 7.95
CA ALA A 325 0.98 -4.08 7.66
C ALA A 325 0.23 -4.99 6.66
N HIS A 326 -1.10 -4.90 6.57
CA HIS A 326 -1.90 -5.87 5.82
C HIS A 326 -1.94 -5.58 4.31
N TRP A 327 -2.16 -4.31 3.95
CA TRP A 327 -2.28 -3.87 2.56
C TRP A 327 -1.41 -2.65 2.28
N PRO A 328 -0.06 -2.79 2.28
CA PRO A 328 0.89 -1.69 2.14
C PRO A 328 0.99 -1.20 0.69
N THR A 329 -0.15 -0.75 0.21
CA THR A 329 -0.42 -0.10 -1.07
C THR A 329 -1.57 0.89 -0.91
N HIS A 330 -2.42 0.67 0.10
CA HIS A 330 -3.41 1.61 0.61
C HIS A 330 -2.89 2.23 1.89
N PHE A 331 -3.26 3.49 2.15
CA PHE A 331 -3.02 4.09 3.47
C PHE A 331 -3.96 5.27 3.70
N LEU A 332 -5.05 5.06 4.44
CA LEU A 332 -6.06 6.07 4.73
C LEU A 332 -6.51 5.99 6.20
N ASN A 333 -6.11 6.98 6.99
CA ASN A 333 -6.59 7.16 8.35
C ASN A 333 -6.53 8.66 8.73
N LEU A 334 -7.52 9.15 9.48
CA LEU A 334 -7.61 10.56 9.86
C LEU A 334 -6.45 11.03 10.76
N PHE A 335 -5.96 10.18 11.66
CA PHE A 335 -4.87 10.51 12.57
C PHE A 335 -3.49 10.24 11.99
N TYR A 336 -3.31 9.16 11.23
CA TYR A 336 -1.99 8.73 10.73
C TYR A 336 -1.68 9.22 9.30
N ALA A 337 -2.70 9.58 8.52
CA ALA A 337 -2.54 10.13 7.17
C ALA A 337 -3.51 11.32 6.93
N PRO A 338 -3.46 12.37 7.77
CA PRO A 338 -4.48 13.43 7.80
C PRO A 338 -4.65 14.17 6.47
N GLN A 339 -3.55 14.38 5.71
CA GLN A 339 -3.64 14.98 4.37
C GLN A 339 -4.50 14.13 3.41
N ARG A 340 -4.32 12.81 3.42
CA ARG A 340 -5.10 11.88 2.58
C ARG A 340 -6.55 11.85 3.03
N ALA A 341 -6.80 11.81 4.34
CA ALA A 341 -8.15 11.87 4.91
C ALA A 341 -8.88 13.17 4.53
N MET A 342 -8.21 14.32 4.62
CA MET A 342 -8.79 15.60 4.18
C MET A 342 -9.07 15.63 2.68
N ALA A 343 -8.20 15.04 1.85
CA ALA A 343 -8.46 14.93 0.43
C ALA A 343 -9.66 14.01 0.13
N MET A 344 -9.85 12.93 0.89
CA MET A 344 -11.04 12.08 0.82
C MET A 344 -12.30 12.80 1.29
N MET A 345 -12.23 13.68 2.31
CA MET A 345 -13.35 14.55 2.69
C MET A 345 -13.75 15.49 1.54
N VAL A 346 -12.76 16.08 0.85
CA VAL A 346 -13.01 16.88 -0.37
C VAL A 346 -13.62 16.03 -1.48
N ALA A 347 -13.16 14.78 -1.65
CA ALA A 347 -13.70 13.84 -2.63
C ALA A 347 -15.16 13.45 -2.32
N SER A 348 -15.50 13.24 -1.04
CA SER A 348 -16.88 13.02 -0.60
C SER A 348 -17.77 14.19 -1.00
N GLN A 349 -17.36 15.42 -0.67
CA GLN A 349 -18.10 16.63 -1.09
C GLN A 349 -18.22 16.74 -2.62
N ALA A 350 -17.17 16.39 -3.37
CA ALA A 350 -17.24 16.37 -4.84
C ALA A 350 -18.25 15.34 -5.34
N PHE A 351 -18.27 14.13 -4.76
CA PHE A 351 -19.20 13.08 -5.14
C PHE A 351 -20.66 13.50 -4.88
N HIS A 352 -20.95 14.13 -3.74
CA HIS A 352 -22.30 14.57 -3.39
C HIS A 352 -22.77 15.82 -4.15
N ARG A 353 -21.88 16.76 -4.47
CA ARG A 353 -22.25 18.06 -5.10
C ARG A 353 -22.23 18.03 -6.63
N LEU A 354 -21.43 17.16 -7.24
CA LEU A 354 -21.31 17.10 -8.70
C LEU A 354 -22.49 16.32 -9.33
N PRO A 355 -23.02 16.81 -10.47
CA PRO A 355 -24.12 16.14 -11.15
C PRO A 355 -23.68 14.79 -11.74
N ARG A 356 -24.57 13.80 -11.63
CA ARG A 356 -24.45 12.51 -12.32
C ARG A 356 -24.47 12.73 -13.83
N GLY A 357 -23.52 12.14 -14.55
CA GLY A 357 -23.36 12.32 -16.00
C GLY A 357 -22.79 13.69 -16.41
N GLY A 358 -22.16 14.41 -15.47
CA GLY A 358 -21.49 15.68 -15.77
C GLY A 358 -20.33 15.53 -16.76
N THR A 359 -20.02 16.58 -17.50
CA THR A 359 -18.86 16.64 -18.42
C THR A 359 -17.79 17.53 -17.84
N TYR A 360 -16.54 17.04 -17.83
CA TYR A 360 -15.38 17.74 -17.30
C TYR A 360 -14.23 17.65 -18.31
N ALA A 361 -13.34 18.64 -18.31
CA ALA A 361 -12.12 18.58 -19.12
C ALA A 361 -11.14 17.55 -18.55
N ALA A 362 -10.20 17.10 -19.38
CA ALA A 362 -9.05 16.28 -18.96
C ALA A 362 -8.00 17.15 -18.27
N HIS A 363 -7.07 16.54 -17.54
CA HIS A 363 -5.91 17.22 -16.97
C HIS A 363 -5.09 17.92 -18.08
N PRO A 364 -4.65 19.18 -17.90
CA PRO A 364 -4.71 19.99 -16.67
C PRO A 364 -5.95 20.88 -16.52
N GLU A 365 -6.71 21.17 -17.58
CA GLU A 365 -7.89 22.04 -17.46
C GLU A 365 -8.97 21.45 -16.53
N GLY A 366 -9.00 20.11 -16.44
CA GLY A 366 -9.88 19.33 -15.58
C GLY A 366 -9.55 19.41 -14.09
N ASP A 367 -8.41 19.97 -13.70
CA ASP A 367 -7.97 20.01 -12.29
C ASP A 367 -8.78 21.00 -11.44
N GLN A 368 -9.59 21.83 -12.09
CA GLN A 368 -10.59 22.69 -11.46
C GLN A 368 -12.00 22.34 -11.96
N PHE A 369 -12.90 22.00 -11.04
CA PHE A 369 -14.26 21.58 -11.37
C PHE A 369 -15.24 22.01 -10.29
N GLY A 370 -16.21 22.85 -10.64
CA GLY A 370 -17.13 23.44 -9.66
C GLY A 370 -16.37 24.25 -8.59
N ALA A 371 -16.60 23.92 -7.32
CA ALA A 371 -15.92 24.52 -6.17
C ALA A 371 -14.58 23.84 -5.82
N PHE A 372 -14.16 22.83 -6.60
CA PHE A 372 -13.04 21.95 -6.27
C PHE A 372 -11.82 22.27 -7.12
N ARG A 373 -10.64 22.09 -6.51
CA ARG A 373 -9.34 22.21 -7.18
C ARG A 373 -8.38 21.14 -6.67
N VAL A 374 -7.59 20.58 -7.57
CA VAL A 374 -6.45 19.70 -7.25
C VAL A 374 -5.17 20.28 -7.84
N SER A 375 -4.02 20.04 -7.19
CA SER A 375 -2.71 20.50 -7.66
C SER A 375 -1.64 19.49 -7.23
N HIS A 376 -1.01 18.85 -8.22
CA HIS A 376 0.12 17.96 -7.99
C HIS A 376 1.32 18.72 -7.39
N GLU A 377 1.72 19.83 -8.01
CA GLU A 377 2.87 20.65 -7.56
C GLU A 377 2.71 21.14 -6.11
N GLY A 378 1.49 21.53 -5.73
CA GLY A 378 1.18 21.97 -4.37
C GLY A 378 0.92 20.85 -3.38
N ASN A 379 0.84 19.59 -3.83
CA ASN A 379 0.31 18.46 -3.05
C ASN A 379 -0.99 18.83 -2.32
N LEU A 380 -1.91 19.46 -3.07
CA LEU A 380 -3.03 20.20 -2.51
C LEU A 380 -4.34 19.80 -3.19
N THR A 381 -5.36 19.55 -2.39
CA THR A 381 -6.75 19.47 -2.78
C THR A 381 -7.57 20.47 -1.99
N GLU A 382 -8.56 21.07 -2.62
CA GLU A 382 -9.39 22.10 -2.01
C GLU A 382 -10.84 22.00 -2.42
N MET A 383 -11.71 22.40 -1.50
CA MET A 383 -13.07 22.85 -1.79
C MET A 383 -13.24 24.28 -1.27
N ILE A 384 -13.59 25.18 -2.18
CA ILE A 384 -13.78 26.61 -1.90
C ILE A 384 -15.25 26.95 -2.17
N ALA A 385 -16.10 26.83 -1.15
CA ALA A 385 -17.53 27.13 -1.24
C ALA A 385 -17.93 28.27 -0.28
N GLU A 386 -19.16 28.78 -0.44
CA GLU A 386 -19.68 29.85 0.43
C GLU A 386 -19.91 29.38 1.87
N ASP A 387 -20.30 28.12 2.04
CA ASP A 387 -20.65 27.48 3.31
C ASP A 387 -19.46 26.77 3.97
N ALA A 388 -18.53 26.22 3.17
CA ALA A 388 -17.41 25.44 3.67
C ALA A 388 -16.09 25.71 2.92
N PHE A 389 -15.00 25.67 3.66
CA PHE A 389 -13.63 25.81 3.14
C PHE A 389 -12.75 24.65 3.60
N LEU A 390 -12.41 23.75 2.69
CA LEU A 390 -11.70 22.50 2.97
C LEU A 390 -10.38 22.45 2.19
N TYR A 391 -9.30 21.99 2.82
CA TYR A 391 -8.00 21.85 2.16
C TYR A 391 -7.12 20.75 2.80
N SER A 392 -6.26 20.12 2.00
CA SER A 392 -5.39 19.02 2.45
C SER A 392 -3.93 19.40 2.70
N ALA A 393 -3.54 20.65 2.42
CA ALA A 393 -2.21 21.20 2.66
C ALA A 393 -2.25 22.73 2.76
N ASP A 394 -1.08 23.36 2.94
CA ASP A 394 -0.93 24.80 2.90
C ASP A 394 -1.56 25.40 1.63
N THR A 395 -2.35 26.45 1.80
CA THR A 395 -3.03 27.14 0.70
C THR A 395 -2.95 28.65 0.82
N GLN A 396 -2.95 29.33 -0.33
CA GLN A 396 -3.11 30.79 -0.44
C GLN A 396 -4.54 31.20 -0.83
N SER A 397 -5.42 30.23 -1.07
CA SER A 397 -6.84 30.45 -1.37
C SER A 397 -7.57 31.03 -0.16
N ALA A 398 -8.62 31.81 -0.41
CA ALA A 398 -9.47 32.37 0.63
C ALA A 398 -10.94 32.00 0.36
N PRO A 399 -11.78 31.83 1.39
CA PRO A 399 -13.19 31.59 1.18
C PRO A 399 -13.84 32.79 0.47
N PRO A 400 -14.81 32.55 -0.42
CA PRO A 400 -15.41 33.60 -1.25
C PRO A 400 -16.28 34.55 -0.43
N ASN A 401 -16.84 34.08 0.69
CA ASN A 401 -17.67 34.88 1.59
C ASN A 401 -17.45 34.46 3.06
N MET A 402 -16.79 35.32 3.82
CA MET A 402 -16.53 35.07 5.25
C MET A 402 -17.80 34.97 6.10
N ALA A 403 -18.88 35.67 5.74
CA ALA A 403 -20.07 35.77 6.59
C ALA A 403 -20.95 34.52 6.57
N SER A 404 -20.91 33.75 5.48
CA SER A 404 -21.70 32.52 5.27
C SER A 404 -20.98 31.25 5.70
N LEU A 405 -19.68 31.34 6.01
CA LEU A 405 -18.87 30.20 6.38
C LEU A 405 -19.39 29.53 7.66
N THR A 406 -19.60 28.22 7.60
CA THR A 406 -20.01 27.39 8.75
C THR A 406 -19.00 26.30 9.08
N LEU A 407 -18.15 25.91 8.13
CA LEU A 407 -17.14 24.88 8.32
C LEU A 407 -15.80 25.27 7.69
N ILE A 408 -14.73 25.12 8.46
CA ILE A 408 -13.36 25.06 7.94
C ILE A 408 -12.76 23.72 8.37
N ALA A 409 -12.11 23.01 7.46
CA ALA A 409 -11.35 21.83 7.84
C ALA A 409 -10.08 21.73 7.00
N GLY A 410 -8.97 21.37 7.62
CA GLY A 410 -7.78 21.13 6.84
C GLY A 410 -6.55 20.70 7.60
N VAL A 411 -5.50 20.47 6.81
CA VAL A 411 -4.12 20.23 7.22
C VAL A 411 -3.27 21.37 6.68
N GLY A 412 -2.35 21.88 7.49
CA GLY A 412 -1.54 23.05 7.14
C GLY A 412 -2.27 24.38 7.35
N SER A 413 -1.80 25.42 6.69
CA SER A 413 -2.18 26.82 6.88
C SER A 413 -2.93 27.41 5.68
N SER A 414 -3.85 28.32 5.97
CA SER A 414 -4.55 29.17 5.01
C SER A 414 -4.46 30.65 5.44
N PRO A 415 -4.93 31.61 4.62
CA PRO A 415 -4.98 33.02 5.00
C PRO A 415 -5.82 33.31 6.26
N ILE A 416 -6.77 32.43 6.62
CA ILE A 416 -7.68 32.59 7.77
C ILE A 416 -7.35 31.68 8.96
N VAL A 417 -6.61 30.58 8.74
CA VAL A 417 -6.10 29.72 9.83
C VAL A 417 -4.62 29.47 9.59
N ARG A 418 -3.74 30.01 10.43
CA ARG A 418 -2.32 29.63 10.45
C ARG A 418 -2.08 28.61 11.55
N TYR A 419 -1.51 27.46 11.21
CA TYR A 419 -1.31 26.36 12.14
C TYR A 419 0.10 25.78 12.01
N GLU A 420 0.76 25.58 13.15
CA GLU A 420 2.13 25.05 13.21
C GLU A 420 2.19 23.50 13.27
N GLY A 421 1.07 22.83 13.49
CA GLY A 421 1.00 21.36 13.59
C GLY A 421 0.80 20.65 12.24
N THR A 422 0.97 19.33 12.24
CA THR A 422 0.80 18.47 11.06
C THR A 422 -0.50 17.67 11.06
N GLY A 423 -1.24 17.68 12.18
CA GLY A 423 -2.57 17.08 12.29
C GLY A 423 -3.64 17.84 11.53
N ALA A 424 -4.77 17.19 11.27
CA ALA A 424 -5.97 17.89 10.79
C ALA A 424 -6.61 18.72 11.90
N TYR A 425 -7.40 19.72 11.51
CA TYR A 425 -8.29 20.43 12.41
C TYR A 425 -9.61 20.74 11.74
N PHE A 426 -10.62 20.97 12.56
CA PHE A 426 -11.94 21.37 12.12
C PHE A 426 -12.44 22.56 12.94
N VAL A 427 -13.06 23.53 12.26
CA VAL A 427 -13.62 24.74 12.85
C VAL A 427 -15.09 24.84 12.44
N ASP A 428 -15.99 24.51 13.36
CA ASP A 428 -17.44 24.50 13.15
C ASP A 428 -18.06 25.76 13.75
N ARG A 429 -18.91 26.46 12.99
CA ARG A 429 -19.70 27.56 13.52
C ARG A 429 -20.88 26.99 14.30
N LEU A 430 -20.96 27.29 15.60
CA LEU A 430 -22.07 26.86 16.44
C LEU A 430 -23.21 27.89 16.41
N GLU A 431 -22.86 29.14 16.64
CA GLU A 431 -23.76 30.29 16.61
C GLU A 431 -22.94 31.58 16.35
N ALA A 432 -23.59 32.73 16.24
CA ALA A 432 -22.89 34.00 16.02
C ALA A 432 -21.89 34.29 17.15
N GLY A 433 -20.61 34.44 16.79
CA GLY A 433 -19.52 34.68 17.74
C GLY A 433 -19.08 33.45 18.53
N ARG A 434 -19.57 32.24 18.24
CA ARG A 434 -19.15 30.99 18.91
C ARG A 434 -18.83 29.89 17.90
N TRP A 435 -17.63 29.32 18.05
CA TRP A 435 -17.08 28.29 17.17
C TRP A 435 -16.54 27.13 17.99
N ARG A 436 -16.61 25.92 17.43
CA ARG A 436 -15.95 24.72 17.94
C ARG A 436 -14.70 24.49 17.10
N LEU A 437 -13.55 24.39 17.75
CA LEU A 437 -12.28 24.03 17.14
C LEU A 437 -11.86 22.64 17.65
N GLU A 438 -11.81 21.66 16.77
CA GLU A 438 -11.30 20.32 17.08
C GLU A 438 -9.92 20.16 16.43
N VAL A 439 -8.90 19.99 17.26
CA VAL A 439 -7.50 19.85 16.82
C VAL A 439 -7.09 18.40 16.98
N LEU A 440 -6.58 17.78 15.93
CA LEU A 440 -6.07 16.40 15.98
C LEU A 440 -4.56 16.36 16.25
N PRO A 441 -4.02 15.24 16.75
CA PRO A 441 -2.59 15.04 16.96
C PRO A 441 -1.76 15.28 15.71
N ASP A 442 -0.50 15.67 15.92
CA ASP A 442 0.47 15.72 14.83
C ASP A 442 0.72 14.31 14.30
N ALA A 443 0.66 14.14 12.99
CA ALA A 443 1.02 12.91 12.29
C ALA A 443 2.42 13.06 11.69
N VAL A 444 3.29 12.07 11.89
CA VAL A 444 4.65 12.06 11.35
C VAL A 444 4.96 10.69 10.77
N TRP A 445 5.14 10.60 9.45
CA TRP A 445 5.57 9.37 8.80
C TRP A 445 7.03 9.10 9.08
N VAL A 446 7.32 7.93 9.66
CA VAL A 446 8.66 7.48 10.06
C VAL A 446 9.24 6.43 9.11
N ASP A 447 8.40 5.88 8.23
CA ASP A 447 8.81 5.07 7.08
C ASP A 447 7.94 5.40 5.85
N ASP A 448 8.22 4.80 4.70
CA ASP A 448 7.33 4.81 3.55
C ASP A 448 6.17 3.83 3.74
N PRO A 449 4.91 4.31 3.83
CA PRO A 449 3.75 3.47 4.16
C PRO A 449 3.44 2.36 3.15
N PHE A 450 4.04 2.42 1.96
CA PHE A 450 3.82 1.42 0.91
C PHE A 450 5.01 0.44 0.74
N SER A 451 5.98 0.49 1.66
CA SER A 451 7.21 -0.30 1.58
C SER A 451 7.28 -1.47 2.57
N SER A 452 6.74 -1.31 3.78
CA SER A 452 6.76 -2.36 4.81
C SER A 452 5.56 -3.30 4.69
N ARG A 453 5.76 -4.59 4.99
CA ARG A 453 4.69 -5.59 5.12
C ARG A 453 4.60 -6.20 6.52
N SER A 454 5.30 -5.60 7.50
CA SER A 454 5.49 -6.20 8.82
C SER A 454 4.67 -5.48 9.87
N ILE A 455 3.99 -6.25 10.72
CA ILE A 455 3.27 -5.73 11.90
C ILE A 455 4.20 -5.11 12.96
N ASN A 456 5.52 -5.33 12.85
CA ASN A 456 6.51 -4.79 13.78
C ASN A 456 7.12 -3.46 13.28
N ASP A 457 6.92 -3.12 12.00
CA ASP A 457 7.53 -1.94 11.39
C ASP A 457 6.63 -0.72 11.59
N GLU A 458 7.16 0.31 12.22
CA GLU A 458 6.47 1.57 12.39
C GLU A 458 6.50 2.40 11.11
N THR A 459 5.32 2.78 10.63
CA THR A 459 5.12 3.59 9.42
C THR A 459 4.81 5.05 9.79
N ALA A 460 3.98 5.27 10.81
CA ALA A 460 3.55 6.61 11.22
C ALA A 460 3.40 6.75 12.74
N ARG A 461 3.72 7.94 13.25
CA ARG A 461 3.56 8.32 14.65
C ARG A 461 2.53 9.42 14.81
N VAL A 462 1.77 9.33 15.89
CA VAL A 462 0.94 10.42 16.42
C VAL A 462 1.61 11.04 17.64
N LEU A 463 1.66 12.38 17.68
CA LEU A 463 2.33 13.14 18.75
C LEU A 463 1.42 14.24 19.27
N HIS A 464 1.24 14.29 20.59
CA HIS A 464 0.42 15.32 21.24
C HIS A 464 1.31 16.47 21.67
N ARG A 465 1.22 17.60 20.96
CA ARG A 465 2.07 18.77 21.19
C ARG A 465 1.27 20.06 21.33
N GLU A 466 1.84 21.00 22.07
CA GLU A 466 1.40 22.39 22.04
C GLU A 466 1.85 23.01 20.72
N ARG A 467 0.90 23.59 19.98
CA ARG A 467 1.11 24.25 18.69
C ARG A 467 0.47 25.62 18.72
N ALA A 468 1.10 26.62 18.12
CA ALA A 468 0.41 27.89 17.95
C ALA A 468 -0.57 27.81 16.78
N MET A 469 -1.71 28.46 16.95
CA MET A 469 -2.73 28.61 15.93
C MET A 469 -3.22 30.06 15.91
N THR A 470 -3.34 30.64 14.71
CA THR A 470 -3.90 31.99 14.51
C THR A 470 -5.16 31.89 13.66
N LEU A 471 -6.28 32.38 14.19
CA LEU A 471 -7.60 32.24 13.60
C LEU A 471 -8.18 33.61 13.28
N ARG A 472 -8.67 33.78 12.05
CA ARG A 472 -9.38 34.98 11.57
C ARG A 472 -10.77 34.57 11.09
N LEU A 473 -11.64 34.27 12.04
CA LEU A 473 -13.02 33.82 11.81
C LEU A 473 -13.97 35.02 11.75
N PRO A 474 -15.08 34.94 10.98
CA PRO A 474 -16.10 35.99 11.03
C PRO A 474 -16.66 36.06 12.46
N ASP A 475 -17.20 37.22 12.86
CA ASP A 475 -17.90 37.49 14.13
C ASP A 475 -17.22 37.12 15.47
N LEU A 476 -16.04 36.51 15.45
CA LEU A 476 -15.30 36.09 16.64
C LEU A 476 -14.44 37.23 17.24
N GLY A 477 -13.91 38.12 16.40
CA GLY A 477 -12.98 39.18 16.78
C GLY A 477 -11.55 38.67 17.01
N ALA A 478 -10.59 39.59 17.18
CA ALA A 478 -9.17 39.24 17.34
C ALA A 478 -8.77 38.83 18.77
N ASP A 479 -9.55 39.23 19.77
CA ASP A 479 -9.24 39.04 21.20
C ASP A 479 -10.18 38.03 21.88
N PHE A 480 -10.65 37.04 21.12
CA PHE A 480 -11.62 36.04 21.57
C PHE A 480 -11.11 35.19 22.75
N ARG A 481 -12.01 34.41 23.37
CA ARG A 481 -11.69 33.44 24.42
C ARG A 481 -11.68 32.03 23.86
N ALA A 482 -10.65 31.25 24.18
CA ALA A 482 -10.59 29.84 23.87
C ALA A 482 -10.62 29.01 25.16
N THR A 483 -11.45 27.97 25.21
CA THR A 483 -11.62 27.12 26.39
C THR A 483 -11.60 25.64 26.00
N MET A 484 -10.79 24.84 26.69
CA MET A 484 -10.80 23.38 26.57
C MET A 484 -10.74 22.77 27.98
N ALA A 485 -11.67 21.86 28.29
CA ALA A 485 -11.72 21.14 29.58
C ALA A 485 -11.54 22.07 30.81
N GLY A 486 -12.17 23.24 30.79
CA GLY A 486 -12.11 24.25 31.86
C GLY A 486 -10.84 25.11 31.88
N ARG A 487 -9.83 24.85 31.05
CA ARG A 487 -8.68 25.74 30.84
C ARG A 487 -9.07 26.82 29.85
N GLU A 488 -8.91 28.08 30.23
CA GLU A 488 -9.21 29.23 29.37
C GLU A 488 -7.95 30.03 29.03
N GLN A 489 -7.88 30.52 27.80
CA GLN A 489 -6.90 31.49 27.33
C GLN A 489 -7.58 32.63 26.57
N ALA A 490 -6.96 33.81 26.58
CA ALA A 490 -7.34 34.94 25.73
C ALA A 490 -6.49 34.93 24.47
N ALA A 491 -7.13 35.05 23.30
CA ALA A 491 -6.42 35.26 22.05
C ALA A 491 -5.81 36.66 22.01
N THR A 492 -4.71 36.83 21.27
CA THR A 492 -4.12 38.14 20.95
C THR A 492 -3.83 38.18 19.46
N ASP A 493 -4.43 39.12 18.72
CA ASP A 493 -4.45 39.14 17.24
C ASP A 493 -4.83 37.78 16.62
N GLY A 494 -5.83 37.12 17.23
CA GLY A 494 -6.35 35.82 16.81
C GLY A 494 -5.45 34.63 17.17
N ARG A 495 -4.30 34.84 17.83
CA ARG A 495 -3.35 33.78 18.20
C ARG A 495 -3.68 33.13 19.54
N ILE A 496 -3.66 31.80 19.57
CA ILE A 496 -3.79 30.91 20.73
C ILE A 496 -2.75 29.79 20.67
N VAL A 497 -2.53 29.07 21.78
CA VAL A 497 -1.77 27.82 21.81
C VAL A 497 -2.73 26.66 22.02
N VAL A 498 -2.72 25.69 21.11
CA VAL A 498 -3.63 24.55 21.11
C VAL A 498 -2.88 23.25 21.39
N THR A 499 -3.57 22.30 22.00
CA THR A 499 -3.20 20.88 22.08
C THR A 499 -4.33 20.07 21.45
N PRO A 500 -4.08 18.81 21.04
CA PRO A 500 -5.13 17.96 20.50
C PRO A 500 -6.34 17.86 21.45
N GLY A 501 -7.55 17.97 20.90
CA GLY A 501 -8.80 18.03 21.64
C GLY A 501 -9.77 19.09 21.12
N VAL A 502 -10.87 19.27 21.84
CA VAL A 502 -11.96 20.19 21.45
C VAL A 502 -11.92 21.48 22.26
N TRP A 503 -11.77 22.58 21.55
CA TRP A 503 -11.74 23.94 22.05
C TRP A 503 -13.03 24.66 21.67
N GLU A 504 -13.66 25.32 22.64
CA GLU A 504 -14.65 26.34 22.36
C GLU A 504 -13.94 27.67 22.11
N LEU A 505 -14.25 28.33 20.99
CA LEU A 505 -13.83 29.70 20.70
C LEU A 505 -15.05 30.62 20.78
N ARG A 506 -14.95 31.72 21.52
CA ARG A 506 -16.07 32.66 21.67
C ARG A 506 -15.65 34.11 21.70
N ALA A 507 -16.49 34.97 21.12
CA ALA A 507 -16.29 36.40 21.11
C ALA A 507 -16.29 36.96 22.55
N VAL A 508 -15.57 38.07 22.74
CA VAL A 508 -15.50 38.74 24.04
C VAL A 508 -16.90 39.13 24.51
N GLY A 509 -17.23 38.75 25.74
CA GLY A 509 -18.53 39.03 26.36
C GLY A 509 -19.54 37.90 26.27
N LEU A 510 -19.29 36.85 25.46
CA LEU A 510 -20.12 35.65 25.46
C LEU A 510 -19.76 34.71 26.64
N PRO A 511 -20.75 34.12 27.33
CA PRO A 511 -20.50 33.12 28.37
C PRO A 511 -19.94 31.83 27.75
N ALA A 512 -19.22 31.05 28.56
CA ALA A 512 -18.80 29.70 28.16
C ALA A 512 -20.02 28.81 27.91
N GLY A 513 -19.98 28.04 26.83
CA GLY A 513 -21.02 27.07 26.48
C GLY A 513 -20.80 25.72 27.17
N GLU A 514 -21.63 24.75 26.82
CA GLU A 514 -21.45 23.36 27.25
C GLU A 514 -20.30 22.69 26.49
N ALA A 515 -19.57 21.81 27.18
CA ALA A 515 -18.49 21.05 26.56
C ALA A 515 -19.08 20.08 25.52
N THR A 516 -18.62 20.18 24.28
CA THR A 516 -18.94 19.24 23.21
C THR A 516 -17.94 18.09 23.21
N ALA A 517 -18.41 16.85 23.03
CA ALA A 517 -17.54 15.71 22.78
C ALA A 517 -16.76 15.88 21.46
N GLY A 518 -15.63 15.20 21.37
CA GLY A 518 -14.83 15.10 20.15
C GLY A 518 -14.41 13.66 19.89
N LEU A 519 -13.66 13.48 18.80
CA LEU A 519 -13.12 12.19 18.42
C LEU A 519 -12.24 11.60 19.54
N ARG A 520 -12.32 10.28 19.73
CA ARG A 520 -11.40 9.54 20.60
C ARG A 520 -10.00 9.61 19.97
N LEU A 521 -9.09 10.30 20.64
CA LEU A 521 -7.72 10.46 20.15
C LEU A 521 -6.88 9.21 20.43
N PRO A 522 -6.04 8.76 19.48
CA PRO A 522 -5.03 7.76 19.78
C PRO A 522 -4.02 8.29 20.83
N PRO A 523 -3.34 7.42 21.59
CA PRO A 523 -2.32 7.87 22.52
C PRO A 523 -1.13 8.48 21.78
N SER A 524 -0.50 9.51 22.37
CA SER A 524 0.77 10.03 21.87
C SER A 524 1.85 8.96 21.95
N SER A 525 2.64 8.81 20.89
CA SER A 525 3.82 7.93 20.90
C SER A 525 4.83 8.41 21.94
N ASP A 526 5.36 7.46 22.73
CA ASP A 526 6.43 7.64 23.71
C ASP A 526 7.77 7.05 23.23
N ARG A 527 7.81 6.54 21.99
CA ARG A 527 9.00 5.91 21.41
C ARG A 527 10.16 6.91 21.27
N PRO A 528 11.42 6.43 21.38
CA PRO A 528 12.60 7.27 21.15
C PRO A 528 12.58 7.96 19.79
N ALA A 529 13.30 9.09 19.68
CA ALA A 529 13.42 9.81 18.42
C ALA A 529 13.87 8.87 17.30
N THR A 530 13.22 8.98 16.14
CA THR A 530 13.63 8.30 14.91
C THR A 530 13.70 9.29 13.76
N VAL A 531 14.38 8.91 12.68
CA VAL A 531 14.46 9.72 11.48
C VAL A 531 14.01 8.94 10.26
N ARG A 532 13.34 9.65 9.35
CA ARG A 532 13.03 9.17 8.01
C ARG A 532 13.78 10.03 7.00
N VAL A 533 14.55 9.38 6.14
CA VAL A 533 15.13 9.97 4.94
C VAL A 533 14.60 9.17 3.75
N PRO A 534 14.01 9.82 2.72
CA PRO A 534 13.69 9.16 1.46
C PRO A 534 14.96 8.67 0.75
N HIS A 535 15.44 7.48 1.13
CA HIS A 535 16.75 6.98 0.74
C HIS A 535 16.88 6.81 -0.79
N PRO A 536 17.87 7.46 -1.44
CA PRO A 536 18.19 7.18 -2.83
C PRO A 536 18.71 5.75 -3.00
N GLU A 537 18.27 5.06 -4.06
CA GLU A 537 18.91 3.82 -4.52
C GLU A 537 20.12 4.06 -5.40
N LEU A 538 20.20 5.25 -6.01
CA LEU A 538 21.30 5.67 -6.87
C LEU A 538 21.39 7.20 -6.83
N LEU A 539 22.59 7.74 -6.62
CA LEU A 539 22.85 9.18 -6.65
C LEU A 539 23.67 9.57 -7.88
N PRO A 540 23.47 10.76 -8.47
CA PRO A 540 24.32 11.24 -9.55
C PRO A 540 25.67 11.74 -9.04
N SER A 541 26.75 11.37 -9.75
CA SER A 541 28.09 11.86 -9.44
C SER A 541 28.20 13.38 -9.66
N GLY A 542 28.83 14.08 -8.72
CA GLY A 542 29.18 15.50 -8.88
C GLY A 542 28.03 16.50 -8.73
N ARG A 543 26.81 16.06 -8.38
CA ARG A 543 25.67 16.95 -8.17
C ARG A 543 25.29 17.08 -6.70
N ASP A 544 24.85 18.27 -6.32
CA ASP A 544 24.39 18.52 -4.96
C ASP A 544 23.15 17.67 -4.66
N TRP A 545 23.10 17.11 -3.45
CA TRP A 545 21.98 16.30 -2.99
C TRP A 545 21.30 16.97 -1.80
N ALA A 546 20.04 17.38 -2.01
CA ALA A 546 19.17 17.79 -0.92
C ALA A 546 18.68 16.56 -0.15
N VAL A 547 18.97 16.52 1.15
CA VAL A 547 18.65 15.42 2.06
C VAL A 547 17.45 15.83 2.93
N PRO A 548 16.21 15.60 2.48
CA PRO A 548 15.05 15.81 3.32
C PRO A 548 15.05 14.80 4.46
N THR A 549 14.97 15.31 5.68
CA THR A 549 15.04 14.55 6.93
C THR A 549 13.81 14.87 7.75
N THR A 550 13.02 13.85 8.07
CA THR A 550 11.96 13.95 9.08
C THR A 550 12.51 13.44 10.40
N VAL A 551 12.36 14.19 11.49
CA VAL A 551 12.73 13.76 12.85
C VAL A 551 11.45 13.62 13.67
N ALA A 552 11.03 12.39 13.95
CA ALA A 552 9.83 12.13 14.73
C ALA A 552 10.19 11.90 16.20
N ALA A 553 9.82 12.86 17.05
CA ALA A 553 10.08 12.80 18.49
C ALA A 553 9.06 13.61 19.29
N ALA A 554 8.90 13.29 20.57
CA ALA A 554 8.00 13.99 21.49
C ALA A 554 8.36 15.48 21.73
N ARG A 555 9.54 15.92 21.29
CA ARG A 555 10.02 17.31 21.38
C ARG A 555 10.71 17.68 20.07
N ASP A 556 10.76 18.97 19.76
CA ASP A 556 11.54 19.46 18.61
C ASP A 556 13.02 19.08 18.76
N ALA A 557 13.64 18.79 17.62
CA ALA A 557 15.08 18.67 17.56
C ALA A 557 15.69 20.08 17.63
N SER A 558 16.64 20.28 18.52
CA SER A 558 17.38 21.55 18.61
C SER A 558 18.48 21.66 17.57
N ASP A 559 18.90 20.53 16.99
CA ASP A 559 19.96 20.44 15.99
C ASP A 559 19.76 19.16 15.16
N VAL A 560 19.97 19.26 13.85
CA VAL A 560 19.94 18.13 12.91
C VAL A 560 21.11 18.29 11.93
N MET A 561 21.92 17.25 11.79
CA MET A 561 23.14 17.25 10.97
C MET A 561 23.14 16.07 10.02
N VAL A 562 23.56 16.30 8.77
CA VAL A 562 23.92 15.23 7.82
C VAL A 562 25.43 15.10 7.83
N GLY A 563 25.95 13.92 8.17
CA GLY A 563 27.38 13.62 8.21
C GLY A 563 27.78 12.55 7.18
N TRP A 564 29.02 12.61 6.72
CA TRP A 564 29.65 11.62 5.85
C TRP A 564 31.16 11.59 6.10
N ASP A 565 31.87 10.64 5.50
CA ASP A 565 33.32 10.60 5.58
C ASP A 565 33.96 11.84 4.93
N GLY A 566 34.58 12.67 5.78
CA GLY A 566 35.25 13.90 5.36
C GLY A 566 34.41 15.18 5.48
N GLY A 567 33.17 15.12 5.98
CA GLY A 567 32.39 16.33 6.20
C GLY A 567 31.06 16.16 6.94
N SER A 568 30.44 17.29 7.28
CA SER A 568 29.05 17.34 7.75
C SER A 568 28.44 18.69 7.39
N VAL A 569 27.11 18.73 7.29
CA VAL A 569 26.33 19.93 7.00
C VAL A 569 25.12 20.01 7.93
N PRO A 570 24.83 21.17 8.55
CA PRO A 570 23.61 21.36 9.33
C PRO A 570 22.39 21.38 8.42
N ALA A 571 21.34 20.70 8.85
CA ALA A 571 20.04 20.77 8.22
C ALA A 571 19.26 21.99 8.74
N ARG A 572 18.61 22.70 7.83
CA ARG A 572 17.70 23.81 8.18
C ARG A 572 16.30 23.25 8.37
N GLU A 573 15.60 23.69 9.41
CA GLU A 573 14.18 23.41 9.58
C GLU A 573 13.38 24.04 8.42
N THR A 574 12.62 23.19 7.71
CA THR A 574 11.74 23.58 6.60
C THR A 574 10.27 23.59 7.00
N GLY A 575 9.93 22.95 8.12
CA GLY A 575 8.58 22.81 8.65
C GLY A 575 8.57 21.96 9.92
N PRO A 576 7.40 21.75 10.54
CA PRO A 576 7.29 20.92 11.73
C PRO A 576 7.83 19.51 11.45
N TYR A 577 8.80 19.08 12.27
CA TYR A 577 9.52 17.79 12.13
C TYR A 577 10.39 17.64 10.89
N THR A 578 10.37 18.57 9.93
CA THR A 578 11.07 18.44 8.65
C THR A 578 12.27 19.37 8.55
N TYR A 579 13.39 18.81 8.13
CA TYR A 579 14.67 19.49 7.98
C TYR A 579 15.27 19.14 6.62
N GLU A 580 16.09 20.02 6.08
CA GLU A 580 16.81 19.76 4.83
C GLU A 580 18.24 20.26 4.92
N ALA A 581 19.18 19.44 4.46
CA ALA A 581 20.57 19.83 4.29
C ALA A 581 21.04 19.50 2.86
N THR A 582 22.00 20.26 2.35
CA THR A 582 22.56 20.02 1.01
C THR A 582 23.95 19.44 1.13
N VAL A 583 24.11 18.18 0.74
CA VAL A 583 25.42 17.54 0.57
C VAL A 583 26.02 18.03 -0.74
N PRO A 584 27.24 18.60 -0.76
CA PRO A 584 27.83 19.13 -1.98
C PRO A 584 28.21 17.98 -2.93
N GLY A 585 28.02 18.18 -4.23
CA GLY A 585 28.32 17.19 -5.26
C GLY A 585 29.80 16.77 -5.30
N THR A 586 30.70 17.61 -4.78
CA THR A 586 32.12 17.25 -4.60
C THR A 586 32.35 16.10 -3.60
N ALA A 587 31.38 15.81 -2.73
CA ALA A 587 31.41 14.63 -1.86
C ALA A 587 30.89 13.35 -2.57
N LEU A 588 30.16 13.50 -3.68
CA LEU A 588 29.54 12.41 -4.42
C LEU A 588 30.37 12.03 -5.66
N VAL A 589 31.57 11.49 -5.45
CA VAL A 589 32.50 11.14 -6.54
C VAL A 589 33.01 9.69 -6.53
N GLY A 590 32.72 8.94 -5.46
CA GLY A 590 33.08 7.52 -5.32
C GLY A 590 32.13 6.57 -6.08
N GLU A 591 32.29 5.25 -5.88
CA GLU A 591 31.29 4.25 -6.32
C GLU A 591 30.11 4.18 -5.36
N THR A 592 30.34 4.53 -4.11
CA THR A 592 29.37 4.48 -3.02
C THR A 592 29.57 5.70 -2.13
N PHE A 593 28.47 6.29 -1.68
CA PHE A 593 28.44 7.37 -0.72
C PHE A 593 27.87 6.86 0.61
N ALA A 594 28.62 7.00 1.69
CA ALA A 594 28.22 6.62 3.04
C ALA A 594 27.87 7.87 3.85
N TYR A 595 26.70 7.86 4.52
CA TYR A 595 26.24 9.01 5.31
C TYR A 595 25.38 8.60 6.51
N TRP A 596 25.20 9.53 7.44
CA TRP A 596 24.36 9.37 8.62
C TRP A 596 23.63 10.68 8.97
N ILE A 597 22.58 10.57 9.79
CA ILE A 597 21.90 11.73 10.40
C ILE A 597 22.24 11.75 11.89
N GLU A 598 22.57 12.92 12.43
CA GLU A 598 22.55 13.16 13.88
C GLU A 598 21.42 14.13 14.22
N ALA A 599 20.59 13.79 15.19
CA ALA A 599 19.54 14.67 15.69
C ALA A 599 19.66 14.84 17.21
N THR A 600 19.61 16.08 17.69
CA THR A 600 19.64 16.40 19.12
C THR A 600 18.24 16.70 19.62
N VAL A 601 17.67 15.79 20.42
CA VAL A 601 16.33 15.93 20.99
C VAL A 601 16.43 15.91 22.51
N GLY A 602 15.89 16.94 23.17
CA GLY A 602 15.92 17.03 24.63
C GLY A 602 17.33 17.01 25.24
N GLY A 603 18.34 17.44 24.48
CA GLY A 603 19.75 17.45 24.88
C GLY A 603 20.51 16.15 24.61
N ILE A 604 19.86 15.11 24.07
CA ILE A 604 20.50 13.86 23.67
C ILE A 604 20.74 13.89 22.16
N ARG A 605 22.00 13.80 21.74
CA ARG A 605 22.38 13.68 20.33
C ARG A 605 22.41 12.21 19.93
N THR A 606 21.56 11.82 18.98
CA THR A 606 21.40 10.44 18.49
C THR A 606 21.84 10.33 17.04
N ARG A 607 22.57 9.28 16.68
CA ARG A 607 22.99 8.99 15.30
C ARG A 607 22.13 7.89 14.66
N PHE A 608 21.73 8.10 13.42
CA PHE A 608 20.91 7.18 12.61
C PHE A 608 21.68 6.68 11.38
N PRO A 609 21.47 5.42 10.93
CA PRO A 609 20.36 4.54 11.30
C PRO A 609 20.51 3.82 12.65
N SER A 610 21.64 3.96 13.35
CA SER A 610 21.87 3.23 14.59
C SER A 610 20.84 3.49 15.70
N GLY A 611 20.24 4.68 15.75
CA GLY A 611 19.33 5.09 16.82
C GLY A 611 20.01 5.25 18.20
N LEU A 612 21.34 5.23 18.25
CA LEU A 612 22.11 5.31 19.49
C LEU A 612 22.62 6.73 19.78
N PRO A 613 22.72 7.13 21.07
CA PRO A 613 23.38 8.37 21.46
C PRO A 613 24.83 8.41 20.97
N VAL A 614 25.29 9.56 20.50
CA VAL A 614 26.67 9.74 20.01
C VAL A 614 27.70 9.67 21.16
N GLU A 615 27.27 9.98 22.39
CA GLU A 615 28.11 9.99 23.59
C GLU A 615 28.03 8.70 24.43
N SER A 616 27.40 7.62 23.92
CA SER A 616 27.41 6.34 24.64
C SER A 616 28.86 5.85 24.82
N GLY A 617 29.20 5.46 26.05
CA GLY A 617 30.55 5.07 26.48
C GLY A 617 31.04 3.77 25.83
N ALA A 618 31.99 3.09 26.48
CA ALA A 618 32.50 1.80 26.01
C ALA A 618 31.33 0.82 25.79
N VAL A 619 31.01 0.58 24.52
CA VAL A 619 30.01 -0.41 24.11
C VAL A 619 30.61 -1.79 24.36
N ALA A 620 29.81 -2.77 24.79
CA ALA A 620 30.24 -4.16 24.80
C ALA A 620 30.94 -4.54 23.48
N PRO A 621 31.99 -5.36 23.51
CA PRO A 621 32.56 -5.89 22.27
C PRO A 621 31.52 -6.78 21.55
N PRO A 622 31.60 -6.93 20.22
CA PRO A 622 30.88 -7.98 19.53
C PRO A 622 31.05 -9.34 20.21
N LEU A 623 29.96 -10.07 20.40
CA LEU A 623 29.94 -11.40 21.01
C LEU A 623 29.83 -12.43 19.90
N SER A 624 30.93 -13.10 19.57
CA SER A 624 30.86 -14.25 18.65
C SER A 624 29.97 -15.33 19.27
N ILE A 625 29.03 -15.81 18.48
CA ILE A 625 28.06 -16.84 18.86
C ILE A 625 28.27 -18.14 18.09
N LEU A 626 29.16 -18.12 17.09
CA LEU A 626 29.45 -19.24 16.22
C LEU A 626 30.75 -19.95 16.63
N SER A 627 30.67 -21.27 16.83
CA SER A 627 31.86 -22.13 16.88
C SER A 627 31.76 -23.23 15.83
N LEU A 628 32.73 -23.28 14.92
CA LEU A 628 32.82 -24.28 13.84
C LEU A 628 33.89 -25.35 14.15
N ASP A 629 33.69 -26.09 15.24
CA ASP A 629 34.56 -27.21 15.61
C ASP A 629 34.38 -28.43 14.71
N ALA A 630 33.14 -28.68 14.27
CA ALA A 630 32.76 -29.74 13.36
C ALA A 630 31.59 -29.28 12.46
N ALA A 631 31.42 -29.92 11.30
CA ALA A 631 30.27 -29.64 10.45
C ALA A 631 28.97 -30.11 11.15
N PRO A 632 27.96 -29.23 11.31
CA PRO A 632 26.69 -29.56 11.97
C PRO A 632 25.89 -30.56 11.11
N PRO A 633 25.09 -31.45 11.72
CA PRO A 633 24.28 -32.40 10.95
C PRO A 633 23.24 -31.66 10.10
N VAL A 634 23.11 -32.06 8.84
CA VAL A 634 22.14 -31.50 7.91
C VAL A 634 20.74 -32.05 8.21
N ARG A 635 19.74 -31.17 8.13
CA ARG A 635 18.35 -31.55 7.96
C ARG A 635 17.90 -31.20 6.55
N GLN A 636 17.08 -32.06 5.97
CA GLN A 636 16.51 -31.85 4.64
C GLN A 636 15.09 -32.41 4.59
N GLY A 637 14.27 -31.85 3.71
CA GLY A 637 12.94 -32.37 3.39
C GLY A 637 12.81 -32.73 1.92
N HIS A 638 11.97 -33.74 1.65
CA HIS A 638 11.68 -34.37 0.35
C HIS A 638 12.73 -35.40 -0.13
N ASP A 639 12.24 -36.54 -0.65
CA ASP A 639 13.07 -37.67 -1.07
C ASP A 639 13.69 -37.42 -2.46
N GLY A 640 15.02 -37.29 -2.56
CA GLY A 640 15.74 -37.33 -3.84
C GLY A 640 16.93 -36.38 -3.99
N ALA A 641 16.96 -35.26 -3.27
CA ALA A 641 18.11 -34.35 -3.25
C ALA A 641 19.08 -34.72 -2.13
N HIS A 642 20.38 -34.73 -2.41
CA HIS A 642 21.41 -35.00 -1.42
C HIS A 642 21.99 -33.66 -0.92
N ALA A 643 21.98 -33.48 0.39
CA ALA A 643 22.51 -32.30 1.05
C ALA A 643 23.73 -32.64 1.92
N THR A 644 24.68 -31.71 1.99
CA THR A 644 25.91 -31.87 2.78
C THR A 644 26.23 -30.60 3.55
N SER A 645 26.82 -30.78 4.73
CA SER A 645 27.52 -29.75 5.47
C SER A 645 28.98 -30.16 5.57
N ARG A 646 29.89 -29.23 5.31
CA ARG A 646 31.33 -29.48 5.46
C ARG A 646 32.05 -28.23 5.92
N LEU A 647 33.16 -28.42 6.63
CA LEU A 647 34.08 -27.33 6.91
C LEU A 647 35.01 -27.13 5.72
N VAL A 648 35.10 -25.90 5.26
CA VAL A 648 35.98 -25.41 4.19
C VAL A 648 36.84 -24.27 4.73
N GLU A 649 37.77 -23.78 3.91
CA GLU A 649 38.62 -22.62 4.25
C GLU A 649 38.03 -21.36 3.60
N ASP A 650 37.88 -20.28 4.38
CA ASP A 650 37.60 -18.94 3.86
C ASP A 650 38.81 -18.49 3.01
N ASP A 651 38.56 -18.23 1.73
CA ASP A 651 39.60 -17.92 0.74
C ASP A 651 40.24 -16.53 0.91
N GLU A 652 39.70 -15.66 1.77
CA GLU A 652 40.28 -14.38 2.14
C GLU A 652 41.07 -14.43 3.45
N THR A 653 40.55 -15.14 4.46
CA THR A 653 41.11 -15.11 5.84
C THR A 653 41.91 -16.36 6.20
N GLY A 654 41.68 -17.48 5.52
CA GLY A 654 42.23 -18.80 5.88
C GLY A 654 41.54 -19.46 7.09
N GLU A 655 40.48 -18.85 7.62
CA GLU A 655 39.73 -19.39 8.75
C GLU A 655 38.73 -20.47 8.30
N ARG A 656 38.17 -21.22 9.26
CA ARG A 656 37.18 -22.26 8.95
C ARG A 656 35.84 -21.62 8.62
N ALA A 657 35.25 -22.04 7.51
CA ALA A 657 33.89 -21.71 7.14
C ALA A 657 33.05 -22.99 7.02
N LEU A 658 31.75 -22.88 7.27
CA LEU A 658 30.77 -23.90 7.00
C LEU A 658 30.24 -23.71 5.58
N GLU A 659 30.39 -24.73 4.73
CA GLU A 659 29.62 -24.82 3.50
C GLU A 659 28.39 -25.73 3.72
N LEU A 660 27.20 -25.19 3.47
CA LEU A 660 25.96 -25.95 3.36
C LEU A 660 25.61 -26.06 1.88
N SER A 661 25.51 -27.28 1.36
CA SER A 661 25.27 -27.57 -0.06
C SER A 661 24.09 -28.51 -0.26
N LEU A 662 23.41 -28.35 -1.39
CA LEU A 662 22.29 -29.16 -1.84
C LEU A 662 22.43 -29.41 -3.34
N ASP A 663 22.38 -30.67 -3.77
CA ASP A 663 22.65 -31.07 -5.16
C ASP A 663 21.63 -30.55 -6.18
N SER A 664 20.36 -30.45 -5.78
CA SER A 664 19.31 -29.80 -6.58
C SER A 664 18.21 -29.23 -5.69
N LEU A 665 17.68 -28.06 -6.06
CA LEU A 665 16.58 -27.41 -5.36
C LEU A 665 15.30 -27.43 -6.22
N GLU A 666 14.50 -28.48 -6.06
CA GLU A 666 13.25 -28.73 -6.81
C GLU A 666 12.11 -29.14 -5.84
N ASN A 667 10.84 -29.04 -6.24
CA ASN A 667 9.70 -29.71 -5.59
C ASN A 667 9.63 -29.65 -4.05
N ARG A 668 9.49 -28.45 -3.46
CA ARG A 668 9.40 -28.27 -1.99
C ARG A 668 10.62 -28.77 -1.21
N THR A 669 11.75 -29.03 -1.88
CA THR A 669 13.01 -29.38 -1.21
C THR A 669 13.51 -28.20 -0.38
N TRP A 670 14.15 -28.54 0.73
CA TRP A 670 14.85 -27.60 1.59
C TRP A 670 16.01 -28.30 2.31
N VAL A 671 16.97 -27.49 2.74
CA VAL A 671 18.11 -27.90 3.54
C VAL A 671 18.32 -26.89 4.66
N ASP A 672 18.68 -27.36 5.84
CA ASP A 672 19.10 -26.49 6.93
C ASP A 672 20.15 -27.15 7.82
N VAL A 673 20.83 -26.31 8.61
CA VAL A 673 21.62 -26.71 9.76
C VAL A 673 21.19 -25.91 10.99
N ARG A 674 21.35 -26.54 12.17
CA ARG A 674 21.33 -25.84 13.46
C ARG A 674 22.69 -25.94 14.10
N ILE A 675 23.26 -24.80 14.41
CA ILE A 675 24.56 -24.67 15.01
C ILE A 675 24.33 -24.25 16.45
N PRO A 676 24.67 -25.08 17.46
CA PRO A 676 24.58 -24.68 18.85
C PRO A 676 25.34 -23.39 19.07
N VAL A 677 24.75 -22.46 19.82
CA VAL A 677 25.42 -21.21 20.21
C VAL A 677 25.74 -21.25 21.69
N ASP A 678 26.82 -20.59 22.08
CA ASP A 678 27.16 -20.34 23.48
C ASP A 678 27.19 -18.82 23.69
N LEU A 679 26.23 -18.33 24.47
CA LEU A 679 26.10 -16.91 24.78
C LEU A 679 26.75 -16.55 26.13
N GLY A 680 27.22 -17.55 26.89
CA GLY A 680 27.81 -17.38 28.23
C GLY A 680 26.90 -16.66 29.23
N ASP A 681 27.49 -16.17 30.32
CA ASP A 681 26.83 -15.31 31.32
C ASP A 681 26.88 -13.82 30.91
N ASN A 682 26.93 -13.51 29.61
CA ASN A 682 27.01 -12.13 29.13
C ASN A 682 25.70 -11.38 29.38
N ASP A 683 25.78 -10.07 29.62
CA ASP A 683 24.60 -9.21 29.61
C ASP A 683 24.14 -9.01 28.15
N LEU A 684 23.12 -9.76 27.75
CA LEU A 684 22.62 -9.73 26.37
C LEU A 684 21.74 -8.50 26.09
N SER A 685 21.39 -7.71 27.11
CA SER A 685 20.51 -6.56 26.98
C SER A 685 21.10 -5.39 26.20
N GLU A 686 22.41 -5.41 25.91
CA GLU A 686 23.11 -4.40 25.11
C GLU A 686 23.15 -4.71 23.60
N TYR A 687 22.93 -5.96 23.19
CA TYR A 687 23.05 -6.36 21.79
C TYR A 687 21.83 -5.96 20.95
N ARG A 688 22.07 -5.51 19.72
CA ARG A 688 21.02 -4.93 18.85
C ARG A 688 21.01 -5.51 17.44
N ALA A 689 22.02 -6.27 17.05
CA ALA A 689 22.07 -6.91 15.74
C ALA A 689 22.67 -8.33 15.79
N LEU A 690 22.17 -9.22 14.94
CA LEU A 690 22.83 -10.45 14.52
C LEU A 690 23.66 -10.15 13.27
N CYS A 691 24.95 -10.45 13.29
CA CYS A 691 25.86 -10.27 12.17
C CYS A 691 26.41 -11.61 11.70
N LEU A 692 26.61 -11.76 10.41
CA LEU A 692 27.07 -12.99 9.75
C LEU A 692 28.11 -12.62 8.69
N ARG A 693 29.20 -13.38 8.59
CA ARG A 693 30.11 -13.32 7.44
C ARG A 693 29.73 -14.43 6.46
N LEU A 694 29.14 -14.05 5.33
CA LEU A 694 28.55 -14.97 4.36
C LEU A 694 29.20 -14.81 2.99
N LYS A 695 29.15 -15.88 2.19
CA LYS A 695 29.49 -15.89 0.75
C LYS A 695 28.67 -16.96 0.06
N ARG A 696 28.19 -16.69 -1.15
CA ARG A 696 27.49 -17.73 -1.94
C ARG A 696 28.52 -18.73 -2.47
N GLY A 697 28.25 -20.02 -2.30
CA GLY A 697 29.07 -21.08 -2.88
C GLY A 697 28.62 -21.43 -4.30
N GLN A 698 27.37 -21.14 -4.63
CA GLN A 698 26.86 -21.15 -5.99
C GLN A 698 26.24 -19.79 -6.34
N PRO A 699 26.43 -19.27 -7.56
CA PRO A 699 25.83 -18.00 -8.01
C PRO A 699 24.31 -17.92 -7.82
N VAL A 700 23.66 -19.08 -7.88
CA VAL A 700 22.21 -19.28 -7.82
C VAL A 700 21.65 -19.20 -6.40
N THR A 701 22.48 -19.40 -5.36
CA THR A 701 22.07 -19.44 -3.94
C THR A 701 22.08 -18.04 -3.35
N ARG A 702 21.11 -17.22 -3.75
CA ARG A 702 21.08 -15.80 -3.40
C ARG A 702 20.39 -15.48 -2.09
N ARG A 703 19.58 -16.39 -1.54
CA ARG A 703 18.82 -16.12 -0.31
C ARG A 703 18.80 -17.32 0.61
N ILE A 704 19.00 -17.06 1.89
CA ILE A 704 18.90 -18.04 2.96
C ILE A 704 18.02 -17.50 4.10
N GLU A 705 17.39 -18.38 4.85
CA GLU A 705 16.79 -18.09 6.14
C GLU A 705 17.87 -18.20 7.22
N VAL A 706 18.04 -17.14 8.00
CA VAL A 706 18.88 -17.14 9.19
C VAL A 706 18.02 -16.81 10.40
N ALA A 707 18.15 -17.60 11.47
CA ALA A 707 17.34 -17.39 12.68
C ALA A 707 18.10 -17.67 13.98
N LEU A 708 17.80 -16.87 15.01
CA LEU A 708 18.09 -17.18 16.40
C LEU A 708 16.99 -18.09 16.93
N ALA A 709 17.33 -19.36 17.15
CA ALA A 709 16.37 -20.37 17.55
C ALA A 709 16.34 -20.52 19.08
N MET A 710 15.15 -20.35 19.66
CA MET A 710 14.87 -20.49 21.11
C MET A 710 14.28 -21.86 21.49
N GLY A 711 13.98 -22.69 20.48
CA GLY A 711 13.45 -24.04 20.60
C GLY A 711 13.39 -24.71 19.22
N GLU A 712 12.91 -25.96 19.13
CA GLU A 712 12.86 -26.68 17.84
C GLU A 712 12.05 -25.93 16.78
N GLU A 713 10.85 -25.45 17.13
CA GLU A 713 9.95 -24.71 16.24
C GLU A 713 9.66 -23.28 16.75
N VAL A 714 10.58 -22.71 17.55
CA VAL A 714 10.47 -21.35 18.09
C VAL A 714 11.76 -20.58 17.83
N GLY A 715 11.68 -19.42 17.19
CA GLY A 715 12.81 -18.57 16.84
C GLY A 715 12.41 -17.31 16.08
N TYR A 716 13.35 -16.37 16.01
CA TYR A 716 13.23 -15.15 15.24
C TYR A 716 14.32 -15.11 14.18
N GLY A 717 13.96 -14.71 12.97
CA GLY A 717 14.90 -14.68 11.87
C GLY A 717 14.45 -13.81 10.71
N ALA A 718 15.24 -13.86 9.65
CA ALA A 718 14.96 -13.16 8.41
C ALA A 718 15.47 -13.98 7.23
N VAL A 719 14.87 -13.78 6.06
CA VAL A 719 15.46 -14.20 4.80
C VAL A 719 16.42 -13.11 4.35
N VAL A 720 17.68 -13.48 4.11
CA VAL A 720 18.75 -12.54 3.80
C VAL A 720 19.37 -12.85 2.44
N ASP A 721 19.78 -11.80 1.74
CA ASP A 721 20.57 -11.97 0.52
C ASP A 721 22.00 -12.42 0.87
N VAL A 722 22.52 -13.35 0.07
CA VAL A 722 23.86 -13.90 0.20
C VAL A 722 24.79 -13.20 -0.80
N PRO A 723 25.87 -12.57 -0.33
CA PRO A 723 26.79 -11.83 -1.18
C PRO A 723 27.59 -12.75 -2.11
N ALA A 724 28.09 -12.16 -3.21
CA ALA A 724 28.89 -12.88 -4.20
C ALA A 724 30.29 -13.21 -3.69
N GLU A 725 30.87 -12.26 -2.96
CA GLU A 725 32.12 -12.38 -2.24
C GLU A 725 31.84 -12.42 -0.74
N TRP A 726 32.89 -12.55 0.07
CA TRP A 726 32.71 -12.51 1.51
C TRP A 726 32.31 -11.12 1.98
N GLU A 727 31.11 -11.01 2.52
CA GLU A 727 30.64 -9.77 3.13
C GLU A 727 29.96 -10.01 4.47
N GLU A 728 29.91 -8.95 5.27
CA GLU A 728 29.15 -8.93 6.51
C GLU A 728 27.67 -8.60 6.22
N VAL A 729 26.80 -9.55 6.54
CA VAL A 729 25.35 -9.38 6.57
C VAL A 729 24.95 -9.06 8.00
N ARG A 730 24.30 -7.91 8.20
CA ARG A 730 23.90 -7.42 9.54
C ARG A 730 22.39 -7.26 9.62
N LEU A 731 21.80 -7.89 10.65
CA LEU A 731 20.36 -7.99 10.87
C LEU A 731 20.01 -7.34 12.21
N PRO A 732 19.32 -6.18 12.22
CA PRO A 732 18.79 -5.61 13.46
C PRO A 732 17.85 -6.60 14.14
N LEU A 733 18.03 -6.84 15.45
CA LEU A 733 17.23 -7.82 16.20
C LEU A 733 15.76 -7.43 16.28
N ASP A 734 15.47 -6.12 16.30
CA ASP A 734 14.11 -5.56 16.28
C ASP A 734 13.42 -5.68 14.91
N ARG A 735 14.16 -6.03 13.86
CA ARG A 735 13.65 -6.29 12.50
C ARG A 735 13.56 -7.79 12.18
N LEU A 736 13.92 -8.67 13.11
CA LEU A 736 13.69 -10.11 12.92
C LEU A 736 12.20 -10.43 13.07
N SER A 737 11.70 -11.33 12.24
CA SER A 737 10.33 -11.80 12.26
C SER A 737 10.21 -13.10 13.04
N PRO A 738 9.08 -13.35 13.73
CA PRO A 738 8.81 -14.67 14.30
C PRO A 738 8.76 -15.71 13.18
N LEU A 739 9.45 -16.84 13.36
CA LEU A 739 9.47 -17.94 12.41
C LEU A 739 8.79 -19.18 12.99
N TRP A 740 8.44 -20.12 12.11
CA TRP A 740 7.91 -21.44 12.48
C TRP A 740 6.60 -21.35 13.28
N ARG A 741 6.57 -21.74 14.58
CA ARG A 741 5.39 -21.64 15.46
C ARG A 741 5.55 -20.58 16.55
N THR A 742 6.39 -19.58 16.33
CA THR A 742 6.73 -18.58 17.34
C THR A 742 5.54 -17.68 17.68
N ASN A 743 5.15 -17.69 18.95
CA ASN A 743 4.09 -16.86 19.53
C ASN A 743 4.54 -16.15 20.83
N VAL A 744 5.85 -16.12 21.07
CA VAL A 744 6.49 -15.45 22.22
C VAL A 744 7.51 -14.46 21.70
N PRO A 745 7.79 -13.34 22.42
CA PRO A 745 8.83 -12.39 22.04
C PRO A 745 10.23 -13.01 21.92
N LEU A 746 11.11 -12.37 21.14
CA LEU A 746 12.53 -12.72 21.11
C LEU A 746 13.15 -12.50 22.49
N ASP A 747 13.78 -13.54 23.00
CA ASP A 747 14.51 -13.55 24.26
C ASP A 747 15.88 -14.16 24.01
N LEU A 748 16.92 -13.32 24.03
CA LEU A 748 18.29 -13.74 23.73
C LEU A 748 18.80 -14.77 24.74
N ASP A 749 18.34 -14.72 26.00
CA ASP A 749 18.73 -15.68 27.04
C ASP A 749 18.19 -17.10 26.76
N ARG A 750 17.18 -17.21 25.89
CA ARG A 750 16.58 -18.48 25.47
C ARG A 750 17.14 -19.02 24.16
N VAL A 751 18.03 -18.30 23.48
CA VAL A 751 18.58 -18.74 22.21
C VAL A 751 19.54 -19.90 22.42
N ILE A 752 19.27 -21.02 21.76
CA ILE A 752 20.03 -22.27 21.88
C ILE A 752 20.79 -22.64 20.60
N ALA A 753 20.43 -22.06 19.46
CA ALA A 753 21.09 -22.33 18.19
C ALA A 753 20.94 -21.19 17.18
N LEU A 754 21.92 -21.08 16.29
CA LEU A 754 21.82 -20.36 15.02
C LEU A 754 21.29 -21.34 13.97
N HIS A 755 20.18 -20.99 13.34
CA HIS A 755 19.63 -21.70 12.19
C HIS A 755 20.13 -21.03 10.90
N VAL A 756 20.59 -21.85 9.97
CA VAL A 756 20.94 -21.43 8.61
C VAL A 756 20.33 -22.44 7.65
N GLY A 757 19.41 -22.00 6.80
CA GLY A 757 18.74 -22.90 5.87
C GLY A 757 18.30 -22.19 4.60
N TYR A 758 18.02 -22.97 3.58
CA TYR A 758 17.41 -22.46 2.35
C TYR A 758 16.57 -23.55 1.70
N GLY A 759 15.62 -23.12 0.90
CA GLY A 759 14.75 -24.04 0.19
C GLY A 759 13.96 -23.33 -0.87
N THR A 760 13.05 -24.07 -1.51
CA THR A 760 12.08 -23.46 -2.43
C THR A 760 11.24 -22.36 -1.74
N TYR A 761 11.12 -22.34 -0.41
CA TYR A 761 10.44 -21.25 0.30
C TYR A 761 11.27 -19.94 0.34
N THR A 762 12.61 -20.02 0.46
CA THR A 762 13.48 -18.83 0.35
C THR A 762 13.80 -18.48 -1.10
N LEU A 763 13.68 -19.45 -2.01
CA LEU A 763 13.99 -19.32 -3.44
C LEU A 763 12.84 -19.96 -4.27
N PRO A 764 11.64 -19.34 -4.33
CA PRO A 764 10.43 -19.93 -4.95
C PRO A 764 10.53 -20.22 -6.43
N ASN A 765 11.55 -19.68 -7.10
CA ASN A 765 11.84 -19.92 -8.52
C ASN A 765 13.33 -20.21 -8.73
N SER A 766 13.89 -21.06 -7.86
CA SER A 766 15.31 -21.41 -7.90
C SER A 766 15.68 -22.17 -9.16
N ILE A 767 16.88 -21.90 -9.66
CA ILE A 767 17.52 -22.63 -10.75
C ILE A 767 17.73 -24.09 -10.31
N SER A 768 17.25 -25.06 -11.09
CA SER A 768 17.58 -26.49 -10.91
C SER A 768 19.09 -26.68 -11.02
N GLY A 769 19.64 -27.56 -10.17
CA GLY A 769 21.09 -27.78 -10.04
C GLY A 769 21.63 -27.38 -8.65
N PRO A 770 22.96 -27.42 -8.46
CA PRO A 770 23.56 -27.33 -7.14
C PRO A 770 23.39 -25.93 -6.53
N HIS A 771 23.10 -25.91 -5.24
CA HIS A 771 23.07 -24.72 -4.40
C HIS A 771 24.08 -24.89 -3.28
N SER A 772 24.79 -23.82 -2.93
CA SER A 772 25.55 -23.78 -1.68
C SER A 772 25.77 -22.37 -1.15
N VAL A 773 25.89 -22.28 0.18
CA VAL A 773 26.22 -21.08 0.94
C VAL A 773 27.37 -21.37 1.89
N LEU A 774 28.24 -20.39 2.07
CA LEU A 774 29.32 -20.41 3.03
C LEU A 774 29.04 -19.42 4.16
N LEU A 775 29.27 -19.85 5.40
CA LEU A 775 29.21 -19.06 6.62
C LEU A 775 30.55 -19.18 7.35
N ALA A 776 31.28 -18.08 7.48
CA ALA A 776 32.56 -18.06 8.18
C ALA A 776 32.40 -17.73 9.68
N ASP A 777 31.55 -16.75 10.01
CA ASP A 777 31.36 -16.31 11.40
C ASP A 777 29.93 -15.79 11.62
N ALA A 778 29.47 -15.82 12.87
CA ALA A 778 28.28 -15.13 13.32
C ALA A 778 28.47 -14.57 14.74
N TRP A 779 28.01 -13.34 14.96
CA TRP A 779 28.14 -12.66 16.24
C TRP A 779 26.94 -11.76 16.54
N LEU A 780 26.68 -11.54 17.82
CA LEU A 780 25.81 -10.46 18.27
C LEU A 780 26.62 -9.18 18.37
N ASP A 781 26.07 -8.10 17.83
CA ASP A 781 26.71 -6.79 17.85
C ASP A 781 25.84 -5.76 18.60
N PRO A 782 26.40 -5.05 19.58
CA PRO A 782 25.70 -3.97 20.29
C PRO A 782 25.63 -2.66 19.48
N GLN A 783 26.34 -2.56 18.36
CA GLN A 783 26.33 -1.39 17.47
C GLN A 783 25.54 -1.68 16.18
N PRO A 784 24.29 -1.21 16.01
CA PRO A 784 23.64 -1.25 14.70
C PRO A 784 24.40 -0.40 13.65
N ARG A 785 24.08 -0.58 12.35
CA ARG A 785 24.73 0.18 11.26
C ARG A 785 24.75 1.68 11.60
N ARG A 786 25.94 2.29 11.54
CA ARG A 786 26.13 3.71 11.86
C ARG A 786 25.90 4.64 10.68
N GLU A 787 25.77 4.09 9.48
CA GLU A 787 25.64 4.82 8.22
C GLU A 787 24.75 4.06 7.21
N TRP A 788 24.10 4.81 6.33
CA TRP A 788 23.53 4.30 5.09
C TRP A 788 24.57 4.39 3.97
N ARG A 789 24.48 3.49 2.99
CA ARG A 789 25.36 3.44 1.82
C ARG A 789 24.53 3.46 0.56
N VAL A 790 24.90 4.35 -0.36
CA VAL A 790 24.16 4.57 -1.62
C VAL A 790 25.13 4.52 -2.79
N PRO A 791 24.86 3.69 -3.83
CA PRO A 791 25.62 3.71 -5.07
C PRO A 791 25.61 5.10 -5.75
N VAL A 792 26.72 5.48 -6.36
CA VAL A 792 26.85 6.73 -7.11
C VAL A 792 27.05 6.42 -8.60
N LEU A 793 26.15 6.95 -9.45
CA LEU A 793 26.22 6.88 -10.90
C LEU A 793 27.36 7.76 -11.40
N ARG A 794 28.48 7.12 -11.74
CA ARG A 794 29.62 7.78 -12.37
C ARG A 794 29.23 8.40 -13.71
N GLU A 795 29.83 9.54 -14.03
CA GLU A 795 29.63 10.18 -15.31
C GLU A 795 30.01 9.23 -16.47
N GLY A 796 29.09 9.08 -17.43
CA GLY A 796 29.27 8.22 -18.61
C GLY A 796 29.15 6.73 -18.36
N ALA A 797 28.92 6.28 -17.11
CA ALA A 797 28.66 4.87 -16.84
C ALA A 797 27.30 4.43 -17.43
N PRO A 798 27.15 3.16 -17.84
CA PRO A 798 25.85 2.59 -18.18
C PRO A 798 24.83 2.74 -17.04
N LEU A 799 23.62 3.18 -17.36
CA LEU A 799 22.53 3.22 -16.38
C LEU A 799 21.81 1.88 -16.38
N VAL A 800 22.14 1.03 -15.41
CA VAL A 800 21.57 -0.31 -15.30
C VAL A 800 20.13 -0.24 -14.81
N LEU A 801 19.21 -0.73 -15.64
CA LEU A 801 17.79 -0.84 -15.33
C LEU A 801 17.47 -2.20 -14.70
N PHE A 802 18.08 -3.26 -15.23
CA PHE A 802 17.95 -4.62 -14.73
C PHE A 802 19.28 -5.36 -14.86
N ASP A 803 19.67 -6.09 -13.84
CA ASP A 803 20.91 -6.87 -13.83
C ASP A 803 20.64 -8.26 -13.28
N GLY A 804 20.49 -9.23 -14.18
CA GLY A 804 20.37 -10.66 -13.93
C GLY A 804 19.66 -11.10 -12.65
N TRP A 805 18.41 -11.55 -12.75
CA TRP A 805 17.60 -12.05 -11.63
C TRP A 805 17.64 -11.12 -10.38
N SER A 806 17.06 -9.92 -10.49
CA SER A 806 16.92 -9.02 -9.34
C SER A 806 15.73 -9.40 -8.45
N ALA A 807 15.80 -9.07 -7.15
CA ALA A 807 14.61 -9.02 -6.31
C ALA A 807 13.60 -8.00 -6.89
N GLY A 808 12.30 -8.19 -6.63
CA GLY A 808 11.25 -7.26 -7.06
C GLY A 808 10.64 -7.50 -8.45
N LEU A 809 10.92 -8.63 -9.09
CA LEU A 809 10.29 -9.05 -10.34
C LEU A 809 8.82 -9.42 -10.14
N ARG A 810 7.93 -8.86 -10.97
CA ARG A 810 6.51 -9.25 -11.04
C ARG A 810 6.23 -9.97 -12.34
N ILE A 811 5.50 -11.08 -12.24
CA ILE A 811 5.05 -11.81 -13.42
C ILE A 811 3.55 -11.60 -13.57
N SER A 812 3.14 -11.10 -14.72
CA SER A 812 1.75 -10.97 -15.14
C SER A 812 1.52 -11.76 -16.42
N GLY A 813 0.27 -12.14 -16.69
CA GLY A 813 -0.10 -12.90 -17.88
C GLY A 813 -0.99 -14.10 -17.58
N GLN A 814 -1.02 -15.06 -18.51
CA GLN A 814 -1.81 -16.28 -18.37
C GLN A 814 -1.29 -17.18 -17.21
N PRO A 815 -2.14 -18.06 -16.66
CA PRO A 815 -1.68 -19.07 -15.70
C PRO A 815 -0.63 -20.02 -16.31
N GLY A 816 0.28 -20.52 -15.46
CA GLY A 816 1.29 -21.52 -15.87
C GLY A 816 2.59 -20.95 -16.44
N ILE A 817 2.77 -19.63 -16.42
CA ILE A 817 4.04 -18.98 -16.73
C ILE A 817 5.02 -19.18 -15.58
N LEU A 818 6.24 -19.59 -15.91
CA LEU A 818 7.33 -19.77 -14.97
C LEU A 818 8.37 -18.67 -15.18
N ALA A 819 8.94 -18.18 -14.09
CA ALA A 819 10.00 -17.18 -14.12
C ALA A 819 11.08 -17.61 -13.15
N ASP A 820 12.17 -18.15 -13.67
CA ASP A 820 13.26 -18.74 -12.90
C ASP A 820 14.57 -18.02 -13.17
N GLY A 821 15.54 -18.15 -12.29
CA GLY A 821 16.91 -17.81 -12.66
C GLY A 821 17.48 -18.84 -13.66
N CYS A 822 18.47 -18.44 -14.45
CA CYS A 822 19.34 -19.38 -15.17
C CYS A 822 20.80 -18.87 -15.20
N PRO A 823 21.79 -19.72 -15.54
CA PRO A 823 23.15 -19.25 -15.80
C PRO A 823 23.18 -18.20 -16.94
N GLY A 824 23.88 -17.10 -16.71
CA GLY A 824 23.99 -15.99 -17.67
C GLY A 824 25.05 -16.21 -18.75
N SER A 825 25.45 -15.13 -19.43
CA SER A 825 26.42 -15.19 -20.54
C SER A 825 27.85 -15.47 -20.11
N GLU A 826 28.18 -15.17 -18.85
CA GLU A 826 29.51 -15.33 -18.26
C GLU A 826 29.47 -16.29 -17.06
N ALA A 827 30.58 -16.96 -16.79
CA ALA A 827 30.70 -17.84 -15.61
C ALA A 827 30.42 -17.03 -14.33
N GLY A 828 29.46 -17.50 -13.52
CA GLY A 828 29.06 -16.80 -12.30
C GLY A 828 27.99 -15.72 -12.47
N SER A 829 27.66 -15.33 -13.71
CA SER A 829 26.52 -14.43 -13.98
C SER A 829 25.19 -15.19 -13.95
N LEU A 830 24.10 -14.50 -13.62
CA LEU A 830 22.74 -15.03 -13.74
C LEU A 830 21.96 -14.26 -14.80
N ALA A 831 20.96 -14.92 -15.35
CA ALA A 831 19.92 -14.35 -16.17
C ALA A 831 18.54 -14.73 -15.62
N LEU A 832 17.52 -13.98 -16.03
CA LEU A 832 16.12 -14.33 -15.85
C LEU A 832 15.68 -15.21 -17.03
N ARG A 833 15.10 -16.37 -16.77
CA ARG A 833 14.40 -17.20 -17.74
C ARG A 833 12.90 -17.12 -17.53
N LEU A 834 12.19 -16.61 -18.53
CA LEU A 834 10.73 -16.69 -18.58
C LEU A 834 10.33 -17.85 -19.47
N THR A 835 9.44 -18.73 -18.99
CA THR A 835 9.03 -19.94 -19.69
C THR A 835 7.50 -20.05 -19.74
N ALA A 836 6.97 -20.37 -20.91
CA ALA A 836 5.59 -20.81 -21.14
C ALA A 836 5.63 -22.30 -21.56
N PRO A 837 5.55 -23.25 -20.61
CA PRO A 837 5.80 -24.67 -20.89
C PRO A 837 4.81 -25.28 -21.88
N THR A 838 3.57 -24.80 -21.86
CA THR A 838 2.47 -25.25 -22.73
C THR A 838 2.16 -24.25 -23.85
N GLY A 839 3.05 -23.29 -24.09
CA GLY A 839 2.82 -22.18 -25.02
C GLY A 839 1.72 -21.23 -24.59
N PHE A 840 1.22 -20.46 -25.54
CA PHE A 840 0.23 -19.40 -25.41
C PHE A 840 -1.08 -19.79 -26.12
N PRO A 841 -2.02 -20.45 -25.43
CA PRO A 841 -3.34 -20.72 -26.00
C PRO A 841 -4.08 -19.42 -26.35
N GLY A 842 -4.69 -19.36 -27.53
CA GLY A 842 -5.40 -18.16 -28.00
C GLY A 842 -4.49 -16.95 -28.16
N ASN A 843 -4.80 -15.85 -27.47
CA ASN A 843 -4.00 -14.62 -27.45
C ASN A 843 -3.18 -14.48 -26.14
N GLY A 844 -2.82 -15.61 -25.52
CA GLY A 844 -2.09 -15.64 -24.27
C GLY A 844 -0.74 -14.92 -24.32
N SER A 845 -0.31 -14.41 -23.16
CA SER A 845 0.99 -13.76 -22.99
C SER A 845 1.50 -13.82 -21.56
N ALA A 846 2.76 -13.44 -21.41
CA ALA A 846 3.48 -13.30 -20.17
C ALA A 846 4.30 -12.01 -20.19
N SER A 847 4.36 -11.30 -19.07
CA SER A 847 5.25 -10.15 -18.90
C SER A 847 5.97 -10.19 -17.57
N ALA A 848 7.26 -9.92 -17.62
CA ALA A 848 8.11 -9.65 -16.47
C ALA A 848 8.25 -8.14 -16.27
N GLU A 849 7.69 -7.63 -15.18
CA GLU A 849 7.72 -6.22 -14.81
C GLU A 849 8.79 -5.95 -13.74
N ILE A 850 9.57 -4.89 -13.97
CA ILE A 850 10.59 -4.35 -13.08
C ILE A 850 10.25 -2.90 -12.79
N ALA A 851 9.97 -2.58 -11.53
CA ALA A 851 9.75 -1.20 -11.08
C ALA A 851 11.08 -0.43 -11.05
N LEU A 852 11.11 0.76 -11.66
CA LEU A 852 12.32 1.59 -11.83
C LEU A 852 12.18 2.98 -11.23
N ALA A 853 10.97 3.44 -10.93
CA ALA A 853 10.71 4.80 -10.45
C ALA A 853 11.58 5.19 -9.23
N ARG A 854 11.70 4.30 -8.24
CA ARG A 854 12.51 4.53 -7.03
C ARG A 854 14.00 4.60 -7.34
N ARG A 855 14.50 3.70 -8.19
CA ARG A 855 15.89 3.63 -8.63
C ARG A 855 16.33 4.87 -9.41
N LEU A 856 15.47 5.33 -10.32
CA LEU A 856 15.79 6.41 -11.25
C LEU A 856 15.49 7.81 -10.69
N ARG A 857 14.77 7.89 -9.57
CA ARG A 857 14.30 9.13 -8.94
C ARG A 857 15.34 10.25 -8.88
N PHE A 858 16.53 9.95 -8.40
CA PHE A 858 17.57 10.97 -8.16
C PHE A 858 18.49 11.17 -9.36
N VAL A 859 18.32 10.37 -10.42
CA VAL A 859 19.13 10.42 -11.64
C VAL A 859 18.29 10.70 -12.88
N GLN A 860 17.10 11.31 -12.75
CA GLN A 860 16.18 11.54 -13.87
C GLN A 860 16.79 12.45 -14.94
N GLU A 861 17.52 13.49 -14.53
CA GLU A 861 18.21 14.39 -15.45
C GLU A 861 19.37 13.69 -16.17
N GLU A 862 20.12 12.84 -15.48
CA GLU A 862 21.16 12.01 -16.06
C GLU A 862 20.56 11.01 -17.03
N ALA A 863 19.48 10.32 -16.62
CA ALA A 863 18.74 9.35 -17.43
C ALA A 863 18.27 10.00 -18.74
N ALA A 864 17.77 11.24 -18.69
CA ALA A 864 17.35 12.01 -19.88
C ALA A 864 18.50 12.28 -20.88
N THR A 865 19.77 12.08 -20.52
CA THR A 865 20.92 12.20 -21.44
C THR A 865 21.20 10.93 -22.25
N TYR A 866 20.65 9.78 -21.85
CA TYR A 866 20.91 8.50 -22.53
C TYR A 866 20.09 8.40 -23.83
N ARG A 867 20.61 7.65 -24.80
CA ARG A 867 20.04 7.57 -26.16
C ARG A 867 19.82 6.15 -26.66
N THR A 868 20.41 5.15 -26.02
CA THR A 868 20.34 3.76 -26.45
C THR A 868 19.89 2.86 -25.32
N LEU A 869 18.87 2.03 -25.55
CA LEU A 869 18.50 0.90 -24.69
C LEU A 869 19.27 -0.35 -25.13
N CYS A 870 19.93 -0.99 -24.18
CA CYS A 870 20.72 -2.19 -24.40
C CYS A 870 20.13 -3.38 -23.65
N LEU A 871 19.99 -4.51 -24.33
CA LEU A 871 19.49 -5.78 -23.78
C LEU A 871 20.47 -6.90 -24.08
N LEU A 872 21.01 -7.53 -23.03
CA LEU A 872 21.69 -8.82 -23.13
C LEU A 872 20.65 -9.92 -23.05
N VAL A 873 20.36 -10.58 -24.16
CA VAL A 873 19.22 -11.50 -24.30
C VAL A 873 19.55 -12.69 -25.20
N ARG A 874 18.87 -13.82 -25.00
CA ARG A 874 18.86 -14.96 -25.91
C ARG A 874 17.51 -15.70 -25.89
N SER A 875 17.35 -16.58 -26.87
CA SER A 875 16.29 -17.57 -26.90
C SER A 875 16.58 -18.71 -25.93
N GLY A 876 15.61 -19.06 -25.08
CA GLY A 876 15.66 -20.21 -24.17
C GLY A 876 15.04 -21.49 -24.76
N GLU A 877 14.27 -21.35 -25.84
CA GLU A 877 13.69 -22.45 -26.62
C GLU A 877 13.82 -22.12 -28.11
N PRO A 878 14.26 -23.03 -29.00
CA PRO A 878 14.55 -22.71 -30.41
C PRO A 878 13.43 -22.00 -31.20
N ARG A 879 12.17 -22.17 -30.79
CA ARG A 879 10.99 -21.53 -31.40
C ARG A 879 10.68 -20.13 -30.87
N SER A 880 11.37 -19.69 -29.83
CA SER A 880 11.19 -18.36 -29.24
C SER A 880 12.06 -17.37 -29.98
N THR A 881 11.52 -16.83 -31.07
CA THR A 881 12.25 -16.01 -32.04
C THR A 881 12.29 -14.52 -31.69
N GLN A 882 11.42 -14.05 -30.80
CA GLN A 882 11.27 -12.65 -30.44
C GLN A 882 10.89 -12.47 -28.98
N VAL A 883 11.14 -11.28 -28.44
CA VAL A 883 10.59 -10.77 -27.17
C VAL A 883 10.25 -9.30 -27.34
N GLU A 884 9.19 -8.84 -26.71
CA GLU A 884 8.82 -7.43 -26.65
C GLU A 884 9.46 -6.78 -25.42
N VAL A 885 10.18 -5.67 -25.61
CA VAL A 885 10.66 -4.82 -24.51
C VAL A 885 9.87 -3.53 -24.47
N VAL A 886 9.34 -3.19 -23.31
CA VAL A 886 8.53 -1.97 -23.11
C VAL A 886 9.07 -1.18 -21.92
N LEU A 887 9.27 0.12 -22.13
CA LEU A 887 9.52 1.09 -21.07
C LEU A 887 8.23 1.89 -20.87
N ARG A 888 7.74 1.94 -19.64
CA ARG A 888 6.60 2.79 -19.28
C ARG A 888 7.05 4.01 -18.53
N GLU A 889 6.47 5.15 -18.85
CA GLU A 889 6.66 6.41 -18.12
C GLU A 889 5.75 6.49 -16.88
N HIS A 890 5.98 7.47 -16.01
CA HIS A 890 5.16 7.74 -14.82
C HIS A 890 3.66 7.96 -15.14
N ASP A 891 3.34 8.49 -16.32
CA ASP A 891 1.95 8.67 -16.78
C ASP A 891 1.36 7.41 -17.42
N ARG A 892 2.07 6.27 -17.33
CA ARG A 892 1.72 4.95 -17.88
C ARG A 892 1.88 4.80 -19.39
N ALA A 893 2.30 5.83 -20.12
CA ALA A 893 2.58 5.73 -21.56
C ALA A 893 3.65 4.66 -21.83
N ALA A 894 3.36 3.78 -22.80
CA ALA A 894 4.21 2.64 -23.12
C ALA A 894 4.95 2.85 -24.43
N PHE A 895 6.28 2.76 -24.40
CA PHE A 895 7.14 2.78 -25.58
C PHE A 895 7.99 1.54 -25.63
N GLY A 896 8.02 0.87 -26.78
CA GLY A 896 8.70 -0.41 -26.89
C GLY A 896 9.13 -0.78 -28.30
N ALA A 897 9.75 -1.94 -28.38
CA ALA A 897 10.17 -2.59 -29.62
C ALA A 897 10.09 -4.11 -29.47
N GLU A 898 9.87 -4.77 -30.60
CA GLU A 898 10.04 -6.22 -30.72
C GLU A 898 11.52 -6.51 -31.03
N VAL A 899 12.11 -7.42 -30.26
CA VAL A 899 13.53 -7.76 -30.32
C VAL A 899 13.67 -9.20 -30.79
N ASP A 900 14.31 -9.40 -31.94
CA ASP A 900 14.66 -10.73 -32.41
C ASP A 900 15.59 -11.45 -31.42
N LEU A 901 15.49 -12.76 -31.36
CA LEU A 901 16.26 -13.63 -30.49
C LEU A 901 17.07 -14.65 -31.28
N THR A 902 18.21 -15.03 -30.71
CA THR A 902 19.05 -16.13 -31.17
C THR A 902 19.37 -17.04 -29.97
N GLU A 903 19.73 -18.30 -30.21
CA GLU A 903 20.15 -19.22 -29.12
C GLU A 903 21.46 -18.76 -28.42
N GLN A 904 22.25 -17.91 -29.10
CA GLN A 904 23.44 -17.31 -28.52
C GLN A 904 23.10 -16.01 -27.78
N TRP A 905 23.75 -15.81 -26.63
CA TRP A 905 23.76 -14.53 -25.92
C TRP A 905 24.26 -13.42 -26.84
N ARG A 906 23.48 -12.34 -26.93
CA ARG A 906 23.88 -11.14 -27.67
C ARG A 906 23.39 -9.88 -26.98
N VAL A 907 24.11 -8.78 -27.21
CA VAL A 907 23.65 -7.45 -26.82
C VAL A 907 22.91 -6.82 -27.99
N VAL A 908 21.62 -6.59 -27.83
CA VAL A 908 20.79 -5.81 -28.76
C VAL A 908 20.82 -4.36 -28.30
N ARG A 909 21.02 -3.43 -29.24
CA ARG A 909 21.04 -1.98 -29.01
C ARG A 909 19.92 -1.33 -29.79
N LEU A 910 19.06 -0.60 -29.09
CA LEU A 910 17.87 0.05 -29.63
C LEU A 910 17.96 1.56 -29.38
N PRO A 911 17.99 2.40 -30.43
CA PRO A 911 17.86 3.84 -30.25
C PRO A 911 16.52 4.18 -29.58
N LEU A 912 16.55 5.02 -28.54
CA LEU A 912 15.35 5.35 -27.76
C LEU A 912 14.32 6.15 -28.57
N ASP A 913 14.77 6.90 -29.58
CA ASP A 913 13.93 7.67 -30.50
C ASP A 913 13.25 6.80 -31.59
N GLU A 914 13.67 5.54 -31.72
CA GLU A 914 13.05 4.54 -32.59
C GLU A 914 12.01 3.67 -31.85
N LEU A 915 11.90 3.77 -30.53
CA LEU A 915 10.87 3.07 -29.76
C LEU A 915 9.49 3.59 -30.15
N ARG A 916 8.56 2.65 -30.40
CA ARG A 916 7.21 2.95 -30.87
C ARG A 916 6.26 3.07 -29.67
N HIS A 917 5.31 3.99 -29.74
CA HIS A 917 4.22 4.02 -28.78
C HIS A 917 3.33 2.77 -28.96
N PHE A 918 3.10 2.03 -27.88
CA PHE A 918 2.27 0.83 -27.88
C PHE A 918 0.88 1.13 -27.33
N GLY A 919 -0.02 1.61 -28.20
CA GLY A 919 -1.39 1.99 -27.81
C GLY A 919 -2.30 0.83 -27.40
N HIS A 920 -1.83 -0.42 -27.49
CA HIS A 920 -2.54 -1.58 -26.95
C HIS A 920 -2.27 -1.80 -25.45
N TRP A 921 -1.27 -1.10 -24.89
CA TRP A 921 -1.08 -1.00 -23.44
C TRP A 921 -1.97 0.10 -22.88
N GLU A 922 -2.44 -0.09 -21.65
CA GLU A 922 -3.18 0.94 -20.92
C GLU A 922 -2.29 2.19 -20.72
N GLY A 923 -2.80 3.36 -21.07
CA GLY A 923 -2.07 4.62 -21.00
C GLY A 923 -2.96 5.82 -21.35
N PRO A 924 -2.44 7.05 -21.23
CA PRO A 924 -3.25 8.25 -21.39
C PRO A 924 -3.54 8.52 -22.86
N ALA A 925 -4.76 8.95 -23.16
CA ALA A 925 -5.27 9.10 -24.52
C ALA A 925 -4.55 10.18 -25.37
N ASN A 926 -3.77 11.06 -24.75
CA ASN A 926 -3.03 12.13 -25.41
C ASN A 926 -1.63 11.71 -25.93
N ARG A 927 -1.20 10.46 -25.73
CA ARG A 927 0.10 9.94 -26.17
C ARG A 927 0.02 9.25 -27.54
N GLY A 928 1.17 9.04 -28.16
CA GLY A 928 1.31 8.32 -29.43
C GLY A 928 1.08 9.15 -30.71
N HIS A 929 1.02 10.47 -30.59
CA HIS A 929 0.95 11.38 -31.74
C HIS A 929 2.31 11.50 -32.46
N GLU A 930 2.31 12.01 -33.69
CA GLU A 930 3.54 12.19 -34.47
C GLU A 930 4.53 13.09 -33.71
N GLY A 931 5.73 12.58 -33.45
CA GLY A 931 6.76 13.28 -32.67
C GLY A 931 6.77 12.99 -31.18
N ASP A 932 5.76 12.29 -30.64
CA ASP A 932 5.79 11.80 -29.26
C ASP A 932 6.87 10.72 -29.12
N ARG A 933 7.69 10.82 -28.08
CA ARG A 933 8.86 9.97 -27.85
C ARG A 933 8.96 9.66 -26.37
N LEU A 934 9.58 8.52 -26.07
CA LEU A 934 9.95 8.18 -24.71
C LEU A 934 10.87 9.26 -24.13
N ASN A 935 10.54 9.76 -22.94
CA ASN A 935 11.45 10.53 -22.11
C ASN A 935 12.15 9.60 -21.10
N PRO A 936 13.47 9.36 -21.24
CA PRO A 936 14.18 8.44 -20.35
C PRO A 936 14.18 8.90 -18.88
N GLY A 937 14.08 10.21 -18.63
CA GLY A 937 13.97 10.78 -17.28
C GLY A 937 12.60 10.54 -16.63
N ARG A 938 11.61 10.05 -17.38
CA ARG A 938 10.27 9.71 -16.87
C ARG A 938 10.03 8.20 -16.76
N ILE A 939 11.02 7.35 -17.02
CA ILE A 939 10.87 5.88 -16.95
C ILE A 939 10.47 5.47 -15.53
N ALA A 940 9.34 4.77 -15.42
CA ALA A 940 8.79 4.25 -14.18
C ALA A 940 8.92 2.72 -14.06
N SER A 941 8.87 1.99 -15.18
CA SER A 941 9.01 0.53 -15.18
C SER A 941 9.52 -0.02 -16.52
N LEU A 942 10.16 -1.18 -16.46
CA LEU A 942 10.57 -2.00 -17.60
C LEU A 942 9.71 -3.27 -17.63
N HIS A 943 9.21 -3.63 -18.82
CA HIS A 943 8.45 -4.85 -19.07
C HIS A 943 9.14 -5.67 -20.15
N LEU A 944 9.25 -6.98 -19.91
CA LEU A 944 9.78 -7.97 -20.84
C LEU A 944 8.66 -8.95 -21.16
N THR A 945 8.04 -8.79 -22.32
CA THR A 945 6.78 -9.43 -22.69
C THR A 945 6.96 -10.40 -23.84
N PHE A 946 6.30 -11.55 -23.77
CA PHE A 946 6.22 -12.48 -24.89
C PHE A 946 4.86 -13.19 -24.89
N GLY A 947 4.31 -13.43 -26.08
CA GLY A 947 2.95 -13.95 -26.23
C GLY A 947 2.69 -14.47 -27.64
N ALA A 948 1.49 -15.01 -27.85
CA ALA A 948 1.12 -15.72 -29.07
C ALA A 948 1.41 -14.94 -30.36
N TRP A 949 1.25 -13.61 -30.35
CA TRP A 949 1.46 -12.77 -31.54
C TRP A 949 2.91 -12.72 -32.03
N LEU A 950 3.88 -12.97 -31.14
CA LEU A 950 5.30 -13.03 -31.51
C LEU A 950 5.68 -14.37 -32.16
N TYR A 951 4.84 -15.41 -32.01
CA TYR A 951 5.11 -16.78 -32.45
C TYR A 951 3.94 -17.37 -33.26
N PRO A 952 3.48 -16.70 -34.35
CA PRO A 952 2.24 -17.06 -35.04
C PRO A 952 2.25 -18.48 -35.63
N ASP A 953 3.43 -19.03 -35.93
CA ASP A 953 3.57 -20.37 -36.51
C ASP A 953 3.58 -21.49 -35.47
N SER A 954 3.74 -21.18 -34.18
CA SER A 954 3.82 -22.18 -33.12
C SER A 954 3.35 -21.70 -31.74
N PRO A 955 2.23 -20.97 -31.62
CA PRO A 955 1.86 -20.32 -30.36
C PRO A 955 1.64 -21.33 -29.22
N GLU A 956 1.16 -22.54 -29.53
CA GLU A 956 0.89 -23.61 -28.55
C GLU A 956 2.12 -24.46 -28.21
N SER A 957 3.30 -24.11 -28.73
CA SER A 957 4.56 -24.81 -28.38
C SER A 957 5.20 -24.21 -27.12
N ALA A 958 6.08 -24.98 -26.47
CA ALA A 958 6.87 -24.44 -25.37
C ALA A 958 7.72 -23.25 -25.84
N HIS A 959 7.70 -22.16 -25.06
CA HIS A 959 8.48 -20.95 -25.30
C HIS A 959 9.31 -20.58 -24.08
N ALA A 960 10.51 -20.06 -24.30
CA ALA A 960 11.31 -19.46 -23.25
C ALA A 960 12.23 -18.34 -23.78
N VAL A 961 12.38 -17.29 -22.97
CA VAL A 961 13.29 -16.16 -23.22
C VAL A 961 14.21 -16.00 -22.03
N GLU A 962 15.50 -15.77 -22.28
CA GLU A 962 16.49 -15.55 -21.22
C GLU A 962 17.11 -14.16 -21.32
N ILE A 963 17.09 -13.40 -20.22
CA ILE A 963 17.51 -12.00 -20.13
C ILE A 963 18.62 -11.87 -19.09
N GLY A 964 19.81 -11.50 -19.53
CA GLY A 964 20.98 -11.29 -18.67
C GLY A 964 20.99 -9.90 -18.02
N ARG A 965 20.83 -8.83 -18.81
CA ARG A 965 20.96 -7.45 -18.30
C ARG A 965 20.23 -6.48 -19.23
N VAL A 966 19.67 -5.41 -18.67
CA VAL A 966 19.08 -4.28 -19.40
C VAL A 966 19.63 -2.96 -18.86
N TRP A 967 20.14 -2.10 -19.73
CA TRP A 967 20.75 -0.82 -19.33
C TRP A 967 20.61 0.24 -20.42
N LEU A 968 20.85 1.51 -20.07
CA LEU A 968 20.95 2.61 -21.03
C LEU A 968 22.41 3.00 -21.27
N GLU A 969 22.72 3.35 -22.53
CA GLU A 969 23.99 3.94 -22.99
C GLU A 969 23.75 5.34 -23.60
N ARG A 970 24.75 6.22 -23.49
CA ARG A 970 24.72 7.60 -24.02
C ARG A 970 24.87 7.64 -25.53
#